data_AF-A0A819UQZ0-F1
#
_entry.id   AF-A0A819UQZ0-F1
#
_cell.length_a   1.000
_cell.length_b   1.000
_cell.length_c   1.000
_cell.angle_alpha   90.00
_cell.angle_beta   90.00
_cell.angle_gamma   90.00
#
_symmetry.space_group_name_H-M   'P 1'
#
loop_
_entity.id
_entity.type
_entity.pdbx_description
1 polymer ?
#
loop_
_entity_poly.entity_id
_entity_poly.type
_entity_poly.pdbx_seq_one_letter_code
_entity_poly.pdbx_strand_id
1 'polypeptide(L)'
;MATAVLPKHDFHISTDDKSLEIFSLIWLDATVNVKDTRDTEVKLRSIINHIKKFQYIKQCQQYIQQTSQKDRLVVIVSGQLGQEIIPHIHQLRQVISIYVYCMDKKSNEQWAYKFAKIKSVVVDLNELVSQITTDHKIQKKIEEPLSINIFTTSVDAGKSLLRVNGQFVFSQILVDCLLRLKSTETDKNELINCCQNEYEGNHTELDNLREFQQDYSSDKVLMWYTKETFFYKTLNAALRTQNIHMIFLFRSFIYDIYRQLQKYQSKRPLQVYRSQLMSIDELDGLKINIGQFISINSMFSTSKERTTALFYLGDITTKIDSERVLFEIDADPKIVNTKPFANISKHSYFPDESEVLFMIGSIFRLNNINLDDDQIWIIKMTLCNDDELDLKQVLVYMKQQINSEETNLQILGKLLWKMGKLDLAHKYFNRLLQELQSNDPLLSSLYEDLGELASQTGDYDMSVQWHQKSLAIKNKNQVTVSPTIKKTNNSIEQSNDAVCAPVGRIDAKTDILPANTQTIINQIKYVMAQMHELHEFTTPRYFFIFPAKHSDRTILNTVREWYHLHYKLYFLCECSDEPDKMHVAPHNGYSIKKTREFVVKYEPYLRTTLKIAQVLLKLGSFVIPQLDSVSEAAGSGVDEILPTPDKQKEMEEQLKLVEKLLDRVVHQWAQSKSTMLGQDKSRGVPLQEGDLREVETYLEVADNKRSLGNLYPTVTVDGHVRWVCLEHYDDFSFNNEMLKYIDQLVAIGEQSVLFNHINITTKWKQHGITIAGDNGYDNQLNQLDYPQGIYVDDDHQTIYIADCANHRIVEWKYGAKNGQVVAGGNRKGNRSDQLNNPRDVIVDKTNDSIIICDWGNRRVIRWSPENGTNGETIISNIDCYGLTMDKNGDLYVSDYKRNEVTRWKQGETEGTIVAGGNGQGNQLNQLYHPTYIFVDEDHSVYVSDTNNDRVMKWMKGAKEGIVVAGGNGKGNILTQLSNPQGAIVDHLGNVYVADCYNGRIMRWCEGSWKGSIVVGGNQEGRQPDQFDCPKGLSFDVQGNLYVVDCGNGRIQKFEIDLYQTCRF
;
A
#
# COMPACT_ATOMS: atom_id res chain seq x y z
N MET A 1 -21.69 -31.41 -30.69
CA MET A 1 -21.69 -31.82 -29.28
C MET A 1 -20.24 -31.89 -28.80
N ALA A 2 -19.84 -30.89 -28.02
CA ALA A 2 -18.73 -30.91 -27.05
C ALA A 2 -18.65 -29.48 -26.48
N THR A 3 -19.55 -29.19 -25.53
CA THR A 3 -19.54 -27.99 -24.70
C THR A 3 -18.32 -28.03 -23.80
N ALA A 4 -17.29 -27.24 -24.11
CA ALA A 4 -16.21 -26.96 -23.18
C ALA A 4 -16.75 -25.98 -22.13
N VAL A 5 -17.09 -26.54 -20.97
CA VAL A 5 -17.45 -25.83 -19.74
C VAL A 5 -16.20 -25.09 -19.26
N LEU A 6 -16.26 -23.76 -19.23
CA LEU A 6 -15.27 -22.92 -18.53
C LEU A 6 -15.24 -23.32 -17.05
N PRO A 7 -14.06 -23.40 -16.41
CA PRO A 7 -14.01 -23.68 -14.98
C PRO A 7 -14.67 -22.54 -14.22
N LYS A 8 -15.70 -22.88 -13.42
CA LYS A 8 -16.21 -22.02 -12.35
C LYS A 8 -15.08 -21.85 -11.34
N HIS A 9 -14.28 -20.80 -11.50
CA HIS A 9 -13.60 -20.23 -10.35
C HIS A 9 -14.64 -19.44 -9.56
N ASP A 10 -15.09 -20.04 -8.46
CA ASP A 10 -15.70 -19.30 -7.36
C ASP A 10 -14.62 -18.37 -6.79
N PHE A 11 -14.36 -17.26 -7.48
CA PHE A 11 -13.90 -16.07 -6.79
C PHE A 11 -15.04 -15.70 -5.86
N HIS A 12 -14.79 -15.70 -4.55
CA HIS A 12 -15.63 -14.99 -3.61
C HIS A 12 -15.67 -13.54 -4.07
N ILE A 13 -16.64 -13.22 -4.91
CA ILE A 13 -17.00 -11.86 -5.28
C ILE A 13 -17.39 -11.24 -3.94
N SER A 14 -16.57 -10.33 -3.45
CA SER A 14 -16.98 -9.35 -2.46
C SER A 14 -18.09 -8.53 -3.12
N THR A 15 -19.32 -9.05 -3.12
CA THR A 15 -20.49 -8.20 -3.16
C THR A 15 -20.28 -7.18 -2.05
N ASP A 16 -20.57 -5.91 -2.31
CA ASP A 16 -20.86 -4.93 -1.25
C ASP A 16 -22.14 -5.43 -0.51
N ASP A 17 -22.08 -6.63 0.08
CA ASP A 17 -23.10 -7.38 0.83
C ASP A 17 -23.25 -6.78 2.23
N LYS A 18 -23.01 -5.47 2.35
CA LYS A 18 -23.44 -4.72 3.51
C LYS A 18 -24.96 -4.63 3.43
N SER A 19 -25.62 -5.15 4.45
CA SER A 19 -27.06 -4.99 4.64
C SER A 19 -27.45 -3.53 4.40
N LEU A 20 -28.55 -3.31 3.66
CA LEU A 20 -29.07 -1.96 3.44
C LEU A 20 -29.65 -1.39 4.74
N GLU A 21 -30.07 -2.25 5.67
CA GLU A 21 -30.44 -1.88 7.03
C GLU A 21 -29.20 -1.78 7.96
N ILE A 22 -29.12 -0.68 8.70
CA ILE A 22 -28.11 -0.43 9.74
C ILE A 22 -28.44 -1.22 11.03
N PHE A 23 -29.73 -1.56 11.20
CA PHE A 23 -30.25 -2.19 12.40
C PHE A 23 -30.40 -3.69 12.19
N SER A 24 -30.02 -4.47 13.20
CA SER A 24 -30.28 -5.91 13.25
C SER A 24 -30.86 -6.28 14.60
N LEU A 25 -31.87 -7.15 14.58
CA LEU A 25 -32.51 -7.66 15.77
C LEU A 25 -31.97 -9.05 16.09
N ILE A 26 -31.42 -9.20 17.29
CA ILE A 26 -30.92 -10.46 17.81
C ILE A 26 -31.94 -11.00 18.79
N TRP A 27 -32.44 -12.19 18.55
CA TRP A 27 -33.36 -12.87 19.46
C TRP A 27 -32.70 -14.14 20.01
N LEU A 28 -32.31 -14.07 21.29
CA LEU A 28 -31.82 -15.21 22.05
C LEU A 28 -33.01 -15.93 22.69
N ASP A 29 -33.08 -17.26 22.51
CA ASP A 29 -34.12 -18.14 23.09
C ASP A 29 -35.52 -17.95 22.50
N ALA A 30 -35.61 -18.15 21.18
CA ALA A 30 -36.86 -18.00 20.43
C ALA A 30 -37.83 -19.21 20.56
N THR A 31 -37.48 -20.30 21.25
CA THR A 31 -38.17 -21.61 21.13
C THR A 31 -39.10 -21.99 22.29
N VAL A 32 -39.87 -21.04 22.83
CA VAL A 32 -40.82 -21.35 23.91
C VAL A 32 -42.18 -21.87 23.39
N ASN A 33 -42.57 -21.62 22.12
CA ASN A 33 -43.69 -22.30 21.46
C ASN A 33 -43.66 -22.09 19.93
N VAL A 34 -43.49 -23.15 19.13
CA VAL A 34 -43.21 -23.06 17.68
C VAL A 34 -44.25 -22.23 16.89
N LYS A 35 -45.52 -22.25 17.31
CA LYS A 35 -46.59 -21.48 16.65
C LYS A 35 -46.57 -19.99 17.02
N ASP A 36 -46.43 -19.68 18.31
CA ASP A 36 -46.34 -18.29 18.79
C ASP A 36 -45.02 -17.62 18.36
N THR A 37 -43.93 -18.39 18.23
CA THR A 37 -42.65 -17.90 17.71
C THR A 37 -42.76 -17.41 16.27
N ARG A 38 -43.55 -18.09 15.43
CA ARG A 38 -43.73 -17.68 14.03
C ARG A 38 -44.53 -16.39 13.92
N ASP A 39 -45.61 -16.26 14.68
CA ASP A 39 -46.43 -15.05 14.72
C ASP A 39 -45.66 -13.86 15.32
N THR A 40 -44.79 -14.13 16.31
CA THR A 40 -43.86 -13.15 16.89
C THR A 40 -42.84 -12.67 15.88
N GLU A 41 -42.21 -13.59 15.16
CA GLU A 41 -41.23 -13.25 14.13
C GLU A 41 -41.85 -12.38 13.03
N VAL A 42 -43.08 -12.70 12.59
CA VAL A 42 -43.81 -11.88 11.61
C VAL A 42 -44.03 -10.45 12.14
N LYS A 43 -44.45 -10.30 13.40
CA LYS A 43 -44.62 -8.97 14.02
C LYS A 43 -43.30 -8.22 14.16
N LEU A 44 -42.22 -8.87 14.56
CA LEU A 44 -40.90 -8.23 14.68
C LEU A 44 -40.33 -7.84 13.30
N ARG A 45 -40.56 -8.66 12.27
CA ARG A 45 -40.14 -8.36 10.88
C ARG A 45 -40.84 -7.15 10.30
N SER A 46 -42.03 -6.79 10.80
CA SER A 46 -42.69 -5.53 10.44
C SER A 46 -41.94 -4.28 10.94
N ILE A 47 -41.02 -4.44 11.89
CA ILE A 47 -40.22 -3.36 12.48
C ILE A 47 -38.80 -3.35 11.94
N ILE A 48 -38.09 -4.48 12.08
CA ILE A 48 -36.69 -4.66 11.67
C ILE A 48 -36.62 -5.90 10.82
N ASN A 49 -36.03 -5.76 9.63
CA ASN A 49 -36.09 -6.80 8.63
C ASN A 49 -35.00 -7.87 8.84
N HIS A 50 -33.80 -7.48 9.29
CA HIS A 50 -32.74 -8.44 9.66
C HIS A 50 -32.90 -8.98 11.08
N ILE A 51 -33.47 -10.17 11.21
CA ILE A 51 -33.59 -10.90 12.47
C ILE A 51 -32.63 -12.10 12.51
N LYS A 52 -31.77 -12.16 13.53
CA LYS A 52 -30.89 -13.31 13.83
C LYS A 52 -31.35 -13.99 15.11
N LYS A 53 -31.57 -15.30 15.04
CA LYS A 53 -32.02 -16.11 16.18
C LYS A 53 -30.86 -16.97 16.72
N PHE A 54 -30.71 -17.01 18.04
CA PHE A 54 -29.71 -17.85 18.70
C PHE A 54 -30.35 -18.71 19.78
N GLN A 55 -29.85 -19.93 19.91
CA GLN A 55 -30.25 -20.87 20.97
C GLN A 55 -29.23 -20.91 22.11
N TYR A 56 -27.97 -20.58 21.82
CA TYR A 56 -26.87 -20.70 22.77
C TYR A 56 -26.18 -19.36 22.99
N ILE A 57 -25.93 -19.02 24.26
CA ILE A 57 -25.30 -17.76 24.68
C ILE A 57 -23.94 -17.55 24.00
N LYS A 58 -23.07 -18.56 23.98
CA LYS A 58 -21.72 -18.43 23.40
C LYS A 58 -21.74 -18.01 21.94
N GLN A 59 -22.64 -18.58 21.14
CA GLN A 59 -22.78 -18.23 19.72
C GLN A 59 -23.32 -16.81 19.55
N CYS A 60 -24.33 -16.44 20.34
CA CYS A 60 -24.89 -15.10 20.34
C CYS A 60 -23.84 -14.04 20.72
N GLN A 61 -23.08 -14.30 21.79
CA GLN A 61 -22.02 -13.41 22.25
C GLN A 61 -20.89 -13.26 21.22
N GLN A 62 -20.42 -14.37 20.62
CA GLN A 62 -19.40 -14.32 19.57
C GLN A 62 -19.86 -13.50 18.36
N TYR A 63 -21.11 -13.70 17.93
CA TYR A 63 -21.68 -12.92 16.83
C TYR A 63 -21.73 -11.43 17.15
N ILE A 64 -22.23 -11.05 18.33
CA ILE A 64 -22.28 -9.64 18.77
C ILE A 64 -20.88 -9.01 18.83
N GLN A 65 -19.87 -9.75 19.33
CA GLN A 65 -18.50 -9.26 19.46
C GLN A 65 -17.77 -9.12 18.11
N GLN A 66 -18.09 -9.97 17.14
CA GLN A 66 -17.54 -9.91 15.78
C GLN A 66 -18.25 -8.89 14.88
N THR A 67 -19.47 -8.48 15.25
CA THR A 67 -20.23 -7.46 14.52
C THR A 67 -19.56 -6.09 14.63
N SER A 68 -19.55 -5.34 13.52
CA SER A 68 -18.89 -4.03 13.44
C SER A 68 -19.45 -3.06 14.48
N GLN A 69 -18.59 -2.21 15.05
CA GLN A 69 -19.02 -1.13 15.97
C GLN A 69 -19.93 -0.08 15.29
N LYS A 70 -20.02 -0.11 13.95
CA LYS A 70 -20.90 0.74 13.14
C LYS A 70 -22.32 0.17 13.03
N ASP A 71 -22.50 -1.13 13.20
CA ASP A 71 -23.82 -1.77 13.14
C ASP A 71 -24.59 -1.53 14.43
N ARG A 72 -25.92 -1.65 14.36
CA ARG A 72 -26.82 -1.28 15.45
C ARG A 72 -27.69 -2.47 15.84
N LEU A 73 -27.41 -3.04 17.01
CA LEU A 73 -27.98 -4.29 17.48
C LEU A 73 -29.05 -4.05 18.55
N VAL A 74 -30.27 -4.49 18.25
CA VAL A 74 -31.37 -4.60 19.19
C VAL A 74 -31.42 -6.03 19.70
N VAL A 75 -31.28 -6.25 21.02
CA VAL A 75 -31.19 -7.60 21.58
C VAL A 75 -32.44 -7.93 22.40
N ILE A 76 -33.09 -9.03 22.08
CA ILE A 76 -34.17 -9.64 22.85
C ILE A 76 -33.61 -10.87 23.56
N VAL A 77 -33.77 -10.93 24.89
CA VAL A 77 -33.32 -12.06 25.72
C VAL A 77 -34.44 -12.53 26.64
N SER A 78 -34.41 -13.82 27.02
CA SER A 78 -35.24 -14.35 28.10
C SER A 78 -34.64 -14.01 29.47
N GLY A 79 -35.45 -14.12 30.54
CA GLY A 79 -35.04 -13.71 31.89
C GLY A 79 -33.79 -14.43 32.42
N GLN A 80 -33.72 -15.76 32.27
CA GLN A 80 -32.59 -16.56 32.76
C GLN A 80 -31.31 -16.30 31.94
N LEU A 81 -31.41 -16.34 30.61
CA LEU A 81 -30.25 -16.15 29.73
C LEU A 81 -29.79 -14.69 29.70
N GLY A 82 -30.71 -13.75 29.92
CA GLY A 82 -30.42 -12.33 30.05
C GLY A 82 -29.45 -12.04 31.19
N GLN A 83 -29.63 -12.66 32.36
CA GLN A 83 -28.73 -12.49 33.50
C GLN A 83 -27.28 -12.94 33.20
N GLU A 84 -27.09 -13.96 32.36
CA GLU A 84 -25.76 -14.44 31.95
C GLU A 84 -25.13 -13.59 30.84
N ILE A 85 -25.89 -13.26 29.77
CA ILE A 85 -25.30 -12.62 28.59
C ILE A 85 -25.11 -11.12 28.76
N ILE A 86 -26.04 -10.42 29.44
CA ILE A 86 -26.05 -8.96 29.51
C ILE A 86 -24.77 -8.37 30.12
N PRO A 87 -24.19 -8.90 31.21
CA PRO A 87 -22.92 -8.41 31.75
C PRO A 87 -21.77 -8.38 30.73
N HIS A 88 -21.82 -9.24 29.71
CA HIS A 88 -20.78 -9.37 28.69
C HIS A 88 -20.99 -8.48 27.47
N ILE A 89 -22.23 -8.05 27.20
CA ILE A 89 -22.58 -7.32 25.96
C ILE A 89 -23.06 -5.89 26.20
N HIS A 90 -23.50 -5.52 27.41
CA HIS A 90 -24.15 -4.23 27.65
C HIS A 90 -23.22 -3.02 27.45
N GLN A 91 -21.91 -3.19 27.56
CA GLN A 91 -20.93 -2.12 27.34
C GLN A 91 -20.55 -1.95 25.87
N LEU A 92 -20.86 -2.93 25.02
CA LEU A 92 -20.47 -2.90 23.60
C LEU A 92 -21.23 -1.81 22.85
N ARG A 93 -20.51 -0.98 22.08
CA ARG A 93 -21.07 0.18 21.37
C ARG A 93 -22.19 -0.20 20.39
N GLN A 94 -22.02 -1.30 19.68
CA GLN A 94 -22.96 -1.81 18.70
C GLN A 94 -24.29 -2.27 19.32
N VAL A 95 -24.34 -2.59 20.62
CA VAL A 95 -25.58 -2.94 21.31
C VAL A 95 -26.26 -1.66 21.79
N ILE A 96 -27.43 -1.33 21.23
CA ILE A 96 -28.10 -0.05 21.49
C ILE A 96 -29.28 -0.15 22.45
N SER A 97 -29.98 -1.27 22.44
CA SER A 97 -31.16 -1.51 23.26
C SER A 97 -31.31 -3.00 23.53
N ILE A 98 -31.63 -3.32 24.79
CA ILE A 98 -31.87 -4.68 25.25
C ILE A 98 -33.29 -4.74 25.81
N TYR A 99 -34.07 -5.74 25.38
CA TYR A 99 -35.41 -6.03 25.87
C TYR A 99 -35.42 -7.40 26.52
N VAL A 100 -35.95 -7.48 27.74
CA VAL A 100 -36.10 -8.74 28.47
C VAL A 100 -37.53 -9.22 28.30
N TYR A 101 -37.73 -10.29 27.53
CA TYR A 101 -39.03 -10.89 27.30
C TYR A 101 -39.19 -12.14 28.19
N CYS A 102 -40.04 -12.06 29.22
CA CYS A 102 -40.16 -13.12 30.23
C CYS A 102 -41.53 -13.13 30.92
N MET A 103 -41.93 -14.27 31.49
CA MET A 103 -43.21 -14.40 32.20
C MET A 103 -43.19 -13.77 33.60
N ASP A 104 -42.06 -13.80 34.31
CA ASP A 104 -41.91 -13.24 35.67
C ASP A 104 -41.30 -11.84 35.64
N LYS A 105 -42.13 -10.83 35.38
CA LYS A 105 -41.72 -9.42 35.27
C LYS A 105 -41.01 -8.91 36.53
N LYS A 106 -41.59 -9.13 37.71
CA LYS A 106 -41.10 -8.56 38.97
C LYS A 106 -39.70 -9.05 39.35
N SER A 107 -39.43 -10.34 39.18
CA SER A 107 -38.10 -10.90 39.45
C SER A 107 -37.06 -10.33 38.49
N ASN A 108 -37.43 -10.14 37.23
CA ASN A 108 -36.49 -9.67 36.22
C ASN A 108 -36.22 -8.16 36.26
N GLU A 109 -37.19 -7.35 36.69
CA GLU A 109 -37.01 -5.92 36.91
C GLU A 109 -35.94 -5.62 37.99
N GLN A 110 -35.82 -6.46 39.02
CA GLN A 110 -34.87 -6.29 40.13
C GLN A 110 -33.40 -6.34 39.74
N TRP A 111 -33.07 -6.96 38.62
CA TRP A 111 -31.68 -6.96 38.12
C TRP A 111 -31.55 -6.09 36.86
N ALA A 112 -32.62 -5.95 36.07
CA ALA A 112 -32.61 -5.16 34.85
C ALA A 112 -32.27 -3.68 35.08
N TYR A 113 -32.75 -3.07 36.18
CA TYR A 113 -32.48 -1.64 36.46
C TYR A 113 -30.98 -1.31 36.60
N LYS A 114 -30.13 -2.32 36.83
CA LYS A 114 -28.67 -2.15 36.98
C LYS A 114 -27.96 -1.85 35.64
N PHE A 115 -28.63 -2.07 34.51
CA PHE A 115 -28.03 -1.94 33.19
C PHE A 115 -28.76 -0.88 32.35
N ALA A 116 -28.08 0.24 32.08
CA ALA A 116 -28.66 1.40 31.39
C ALA A 116 -29.19 1.12 29.97
N LYS A 117 -28.69 0.07 29.30
CA LYS A 117 -29.14 -0.31 27.95
C LYS A 117 -30.37 -1.20 27.93
N ILE A 118 -30.83 -1.69 29.09
CA ILE A 118 -32.10 -2.41 29.17
C ILE A 118 -33.23 -1.39 29.15
N LYS A 119 -34.05 -1.45 28.09
CA LYS A 119 -35.15 -0.50 27.89
C LYS A 119 -36.39 -0.91 28.66
N SER A 120 -36.69 -2.19 28.71
CA SER A 120 -37.86 -2.70 29.42
C SER A 120 -37.78 -4.20 29.71
N VAL A 121 -38.60 -4.61 30.69
CA VAL A 121 -38.95 -6.00 30.97
C VAL A 121 -40.43 -6.17 30.63
N VAL A 122 -40.71 -7.04 29.66
CA VAL A 122 -42.02 -7.19 29.04
C VAL A 122 -42.51 -8.63 29.10
N VAL A 123 -43.82 -8.76 29.33
CA VAL A 123 -44.54 -10.05 29.44
C VAL A 123 -45.44 -10.29 28.22
N ASP A 124 -45.85 -9.21 27.55
CA ASP A 124 -46.72 -9.26 26.39
C ASP A 124 -45.95 -8.92 25.10
N LEU A 125 -46.22 -9.69 24.06
CA LEU A 125 -45.58 -9.52 22.77
C LEU A 125 -45.97 -8.21 22.07
N ASN A 126 -47.21 -7.76 22.17
CA ASN A 126 -47.63 -6.51 21.52
C ASN A 126 -47.00 -5.30 22.22
N GLU A 127 -46.83 -5.37 23.54
CA GLU A 127 -46.05 -4.39 24.32
C GLU A 127 -44.58 -4.35 23.84
N LEU A 128 -43.92 -5.52 23.72
CA LEU A 128 -42.55 -5.63 23.21
C LEU A 128 -42.42 -5.03 21.80
N VAL A 129 -43.30 -5.43 20.87
CA VAL A 129 -43.32 -4.95 19.48
C VAL A 129 -43.56 -3.43 19.45
N SER A 130 -44.50 -2.91 20.24
CA SER A 130 -44.78 -1.47 20.31
C SER A 130 -43.61 -0.65 20.82
N GLN A 131 -42.91 -1.15 21.85
CA GLN A 131 -41.73 -0.48 22.42
C GLN A 131 -40.55 -0.51 21.46
N ILE A 132 -40.24 -1.66 20.87
CA ILE A 132 -39.20 -1.77 19.84
C ILE A 132 -39.53 -0.86 18.65
N THR A 133 -40.80 -0.79 18.22
CA THR A 133 -41.21 0.10 17.11
C THR A 133 -40.93 1.57 17.44
N THR A 134 -41.27 1.99 18.66
CA THR A 134 -41.10 3.38 19.10
C THR A 134 -39.63 3.73 19.21
N ASP A 135 -38.84 2.88 19.87
CA ASP A 135 -37.41 3.08 20.06
C ASP A 135 -36.65 3.00 18.72
N HIS A 136 -37.02 2.07 17.83
CA HIS A 136 -36.46 1.98 16.49
C HIS A 136 -36.78 3.22 15.65
N LYS A 137 -38.02 3.74 15.70
CA LYS A 137 -38.38 5.00 15.01
C LYS A 137 -37.60 6.18 15.54
N ILE A 138 -37.37 6.25 16.86
CA ILE A 138 -36.53 7.29 17.47
C ILE A 138 -35.09 7.12 16.98
N GLN A 139 -34.48 5.95 17.17
CA GLN A 139 -33.09 5.69 16.78
C GLN A 139 -32.83 5.88 15.29
N LYS A 140 -33.76 5.50 14.42
CA LYS A 140 -33.68 5.77 12.98
C LYS A 140 -33.60 7.28 12.67
N LYS A 141 -34.26 8.13 13.45
CA LYS A 141 -34.10 9.60 13.34
C LYS A 141 -32.75 10.12 13.84
N ILE A 142 -32.10 9.40 14.76
CA ILE A 142 -30.80 9.76 15.35
C ILE A 142 -29.63 9.26 14.49
N GLU A 143 -29.75 8.07 13.91
CA GLU A 143 -28.62 7.29 13.40
C GLU A 143 -28.60 7.14 11.87
N GLU A 144 -29.49 7.83 11.15
CA GLU A 144 -29.46 7.92 9.69
C GLU A 144 -28.91 9.29 9.22
N PRO A 145 -27.58 9.49 9.26
CA PRO A 145 -26.97 10.77 8.88
C PRO A 145 -27.19 11.07 7.39
N LEU A 146 -27.29 12.37 7.07
CA LEU A 146 -27.22 12.81 5.67
C LEU A 146 -25.82 12.55 5.13
N SER A 147 -25.74 11.94 3.94
CA SER A 147 -24.46 11.83 3.22
C SER A 147 -24.09 13.20 2.63
N ILE A 148 -23.35 13.99 3.39
CA ILE A 148 -22.89 15.34 3.00
C ILE A 148 -21.46 15.25 2.47
N ASN A 149 -21.26 15.72 1.24
CA ASN A 149 -19.94 15.93 0.65
C ASN A 149 -19.64 17.43 0.59
N ILE A 150 -18.47 17.86 1.06
CA ILE A 150 -18.04 19.27 1.03
C ILE A 150 -17.03 19.45 -0.10
N PHE A 151 -17.23 20.46 -0.94
CA PHE A 151 -16.30 20.91 -1.98
C PHE A 151 -15.62 22.20 -1.55
N THR A 152 -14.29 22.19 -1.53
CA THR A 152 -13.45 23.28 -1.05
C THR A 152 -12.73 24.00 -2.20
N THR A 153 -12.87 25.32 -2.28
CA THR A 153 -12.15 26.19 -3.21
C THR A 153 -10.93 26.83 -2.52
N SER A 154 -9.79 26.13 -2.46
CA SER A 154 -8.56 26.75 -1.91
C SER A 154 -7.94 27.73 -2.91
N VAL A 155 -7.47 28.89 -2.41
CA VAL A 155 -6.83 29.99 -3.15
C VAL A 155 -5.48 29.60 -3.81
N ASP A 156 -4.94 28.42 -3.53
CA ASP A 156 -3.70 27.90 -4.16
C ASP A 156 -3.96 27.11 -5.45
N ALA A 157 -4.90 27.56 -6.28
CA ALA A 157 -5.27 26.95 -7.56
C ALA A 157 -4.22 27.25 -8.66
N GLY A 158 -3.01 26.73 -8.46
CA GLY A 158 -1.90 26.78 -9.40
C GLY A 158 -1.12 25.48 -9.38
N LYS A 159 -1.79 24.33 -9.60
CA LYS A 159 -1.25 23.05 -10.12
C LYS A 159 -2.28 21.91 -9.97
N SER A 160 -2.78 21.44 -11.12
CA SER A 160 -3.55 20.20 -11.36
C SER A 160 -4.99 20.12 -10.81
N LEU A 161 -5.95 20.04 -11.74
CA LEU A 161 -7.39 19.77 -11.53
C LEU A 161 -7.67 18.42 -10.81
N LEU A 162 -6.69 17.52 -10.68
CA LEU A 162 -6.80 16.28 -9.91
C LEU A 162 -6.76 16.47 -8.39
N ARG A 163 -6.30 17.63 -7.90
CA ARG A 163 -6.33 17.99 -6.46
C ARG A 163 -7.65 18.63 -6.02
N VAL A 164 -8.59 18.84 -6.93
CA VAL A 164 -9.93 19.36 -6.62
C VAL A 164 -10.84 18.19 -6.25
N ASN A 165 -10.87 17.85 -4.96
CA ASN A 165 -11.95 17.12 -4.28
C ASN A 165 -12.66 16.02 -5.13
N GLY A 166 -11.88 15.08 -5.68
CA GLY A 166 -12.33 14.17 -6.75
C GLY A 166 -13.57 13.35 -6.40
N GLN A 167 -13.74 12.98 -5.13
CA GLN A 167 -14.93 12.24 -4.66
C GLN A 167 -16.23 13.03 -4.82
N PHE A 168 -16.23 14.34 -4.56
CA PHE A 168 -17.39 15.21 -4.79
C PHE A 168 -17.78 15.20 -6.26
N VAL A 169 -16.81 15.42 -7.15
CA VAL A 169 -17.08 15.55 -8.59
C VAL A 169 -17.50 14.23 -9.22
N PHE A 170 -16.85 13.12 -8.87
CA PHE A 170 -17.27 11.81 -9.35
C PHE A 170 -18.68 11.44 -8.88
N SER A 171 -19.09 11.83 -7.67
CA SER A 171 -20.46 11.62 -7.18
C SER A 171 -21.48 12.36 -8.05
N GLN A 172 -21.19 13.61 -8.42
CA GLN A 172 -22.06 14.41 -9.31
C GLN A 172 -22.20 13.80 -10.70
N ILE A 173 -21.09 13.34 -11.27
CA ILE A 173 -21.09 12.73 -12.60
C ILE A 173 -21.76 11.35 -12.59
N LEU A 174 -21.61 10.59 -11.51
CA LEU A 174 -22.28 9.30 -11.35
C LEU A 174 -23.80 9.47 -11.37
N VAL A 175 -24.33 10.43 -10.62
CA VAL A 175 -25.79 10.73 -10.63
C VAL A 175 -26.25 11.13 -12.03
N ASP A 176 -25.52 12.03 -12.71
CA ASP A 176 -25.83 12.48 -14.07
C ASP A 176 -25.77 11.33 -15.11
N CYS A 177 -24.81 10.41 -14.95
CA CYS A 177 -24.67 9.20 -15.76
C CYS A 177 -25.88 8.27 -15.55
N LEU A 178 -26.21 7.97 -14.30
CA LEU A 178 -27.33 7.09 -13.94
C LEU A 178 -28.69 7.61 -14.43
N LEU A 179 -28.89 8.93 -14.41
CA LEU A 179 -30.12 9.56 -14.94
C LEU A 179 -30.27 9.43 -16.46
N ARG A 180 -29.18 9.31 -17.20
CA ARG A 180 -29.19 9.17 -18.67
C ARG A 180 -29.16 7.72 -19.15
N LEU A 181 -28.78 6.79 -18.27
CA LEU A 181 -28.74 5.36 -18.55
C LEU A 181 -30.14 4.76 -18.66
N LYS A 182 -30.45 4.16 -19.81
CA LYS A 182 -31.72 3.43 -20.01
C LYS A 182 -31.81 2.24 -19.07
N SER A 183 -33.01 1.98 -18.55
CA SER A 183 -33.34 0.79 -17.75
C SER A 183 -34.00 -0.26 -18.62
N THR A 184 -33.55 -1.50 -18.49
CA THR A 184 -34.15 -2.68 -19.14
C THR A 184 -35.16 -3.35 -18.20
N GLU A 185 -35.97 -4.26 -18.73
CA GLU A 185 -36.89 -5.07 -17.91
C GLU A 185 -36.12 -6.05 -17.01
N THR A 186 -34.95 -6.52 -17.46
CA THR A 186 -34.03 -7.35 -16.66
C THR A 186 -33.59 -6.61 -15.40
N ASP A 187 -33.28 -5.32 -15.50
CA ASP A 187 -32.89 -4.50 -14.33
C ASP A 187 -34.02 -4.37 -13.31
N LYS A 188 -35.27 -4.20 -13.79
CA LYS A 188 -36.43 -4.13 -12.90
C LYS A 188 -36.65 -5.46 -12.20
N ASN A 189 -36.57 -6.58 -12.92
CA ASN A 189 -36.71 -7.91 -12.32
C ASN A 189 -35.60 -8.19 -11.29
N GLU A 190 -34.37 -7.77 -11.57
CA GLU A 190 -33.26 -7.84 -10.61
C GLU A 190 -33.53 -7.00 -9.36
N LEU A 191 -34.04 -5.77 -9.52
CA LEU A 191 -34.45 -4.93 -8.39
C LEU A 191 -35.50 -5.63 -7.52
N ILE A 192 -36.53 -6.20 -8.15
CA ILE A 192 -37.59 -6.93 -7.45
C ILE A 192 -36.99 -8.11 -6.70
N ASN A 193 -36.14 -8.92 -7.34
CA ASN A 193 -35.53 -10.08 -6.71
C ASN A 193 -34.64 -9.68 -5.52
N CYS A 194 -33.85 -8.60 -5.66
CA CYS A 194 -33.09 -8.02 -4.56
C CYS A 194 -34.00 -7.59 -3.41
N CYS A 195 -35.13 -6.92 -3.70
CA CYS A 195 -36.10 -6.52 -2.68
C CYS A 195 -36.82 -7.73 -2.05
N GLN A 196 -37.14 -8.77 -2.81
CA GLN A 196 -37.75 -10.00 -2.29
C GLN A 196 -36.82 -10.73 -1.31
N ASN A 197 -35.53 -10.81 -1.66
CA ASN A 197 -34.50 -11.39 -0.81
C ASN A 197 -34.22 -10.53 0.41
N GLU A 198 -34.15 -9.21 0.25
CA GLU A 198 -33.99 -8.27 1.35
C GLU A 198 -35.15 -8.47 2.33
N TYR A 199 -36.39 -8.28 1.89
CA TYR A 199 -37.59 -8.36 2.73
C TYR A 199 -38.11 -9.79 2.95
N GLU A 200 -37.24 -10.81 2.90
CA GLU A 200 -37.63 -12.19 3.11
C GLU A 200 -38.27 -12.37 4.51
N GLY A 201 -39.50 -12.88 4.51
CA GLY A 201 -40.30 -13.07 5.74
C GLY A 201 -41.05 -11.83 6.23
N ASN A 202 -40.88 -10.66 5.61
CA ASN A 202 -41.70 -9.47 5.90
C ASN A 202 -42.90 -9.42 4.94
N HIS A 203 -44.02 -10.02 5.35
CA HIS A 203 -45.21 -10.13 4.52
C HIS A 203 -45.78 -8.77 4.09
N THR A 204 -45.76 -7.76 4.96
CA THR A 204 -46.26 -6.41 4.65
C THR A 204 -45.45 -5.76 3.53
N GLU A 205 -44.12 -5.83 3.58
CA GLU A 205 -43.30 -5.26 2.51
C GLU A 205 -43.34 -6.07 1.23
N LEU A 206 -43.47 -7.39 1.32
CA LEU A 206 -43.69 -8.24 0.15
C LEU A 206 -45.06 -7.97 -0.50
N ASP A 207 -46.09 -7.65 0.27
CA ASP A 207 -47.39 -7.18 -0.25
C ASP A 207 -47.27 -5.82 -0.93
N ASN A 208 -46.59 -4.86 -0.30
CA ASN A 208 -46.29 -3.56 -0.91
C ASN A 208 -45.50 -3.70 -2.21
N LEU A 209 -44.55 -4.66 -2.28
CA LEU A 209 -43.78 -4.96 -3.48
C LEU A 209 -44.67 -5.54 -4.59
N ARG A 210 -45.61 -6.43 -4.24
CA ARG A 210 -46.59 -6.97 -5.19
C ARG A 210 -47.53 -5.89 -5.73
N GLU A 211 -48.04 -5.03 -4.85
CA GLU A 211 -48.85 -3.85 -5.21
C GLU A 211 -48.05 -2.94 -6.16
N PHE A 212 -46.79 -2.65 -5.83
CA PHE A 212 -45.91 -1.86 -6.68
C PHE A 212 -45.72 -2.48 -8.07
N GLN A 213 -45.48 -3.80 -8.17
CA GLN A 213 -45.33 -4.46 -9.46
C GLN A 213 -46.59 -4.37 -10.34
N GLN A 214 -47.78 -4.33 -9.74
CA GLN A 214 -49.06 -4.30 -10.47
C GLN A 214 -49.50 -2.87 -10.80
N ASP A 215 -49.34 -1.95 -9.85
CA ASP A 215 -49.98 -0.63 -9.87
C ASP A 215 -49.00 0.53 -10.13
N TYR A 216 -47.70 0.25 -10.24
CA TYR A 216 -46.72 1.30 -10.52
C TYR A 216 -46.95 1.97 -11.87
N SER A 217 -46.93 3.30 -11.85
CA SER A 217 -46.89 4.13 -13.04
C SER A 217 -46.00 5.36 -12.77
N SER A 218 -45.34 5.86 -13.82
CA SER A 218 -44.36 6.96 -13.68
C SER A 218 -44.99 8.27 -13.19
N ASP A 219 -46.31 8.46 -13.32
CA ASP A 219 -47.07 9.58 -12.76
C ASP A 219 -47.36 9.43 -11.25
N LYS A 220 -47.23 8.23 -10.68
CA LYS A 220 -47.41 7.95 -9.25
C LYS A 220 -46.10 7.78 -8.47
N VAL A 221 -44.93 7.98 -9.09
CA VAL A 221 -43.64 7.72 -8.41
C VAL A 221 -43.43 8.56 -7.15
N LEU A 222 -43.88 9.82 -7.11
CA LEU A 222 -43.77 10.65 -5.89
C LEU A 222 -44.62 10.11 -4.73
N MET A 223 -45.79 9.54 -5.02
CA MET A 223 -46.62 8.87 -4.01
C MET A 223 -45.91 7.61 -3.49
N TRP A 224 -45.31 6.80 -4.38
CA TRP A 224 -44.54 5.62 -3.98
C TRP A 224 -43.28 5.96 -3.19
N TYR A 225 -42.58 7.05 -3.56
CA TYR A 225 -41.43 7.53 -2.82
C TYR A 225 -41.79 8.03 -1.42
N THR A 226 -42.96 8.62 -1.25
CA THR A 226 -43.38 9.18 0.06
C THR A 226 -44.15 8.19 0.92
N LYS A 227 -44.69 7.11 0.35
CA LYS A 227 -45.28 5.99 1.10
C LYS A 227 -44.17 5.27 1.87
N GLU A 228 -44.38 4.99 3.16
CA GLU A 228 -43.40 4.33 4.04
C GLU A 228 -43.25 2.82 3.74
N THR A 229 -42.90 2.47 2.50
CA THR A 229 -42.74 1.09 2.01
C THR A 229 -41.29 0.78 1.65
N PHE A 230 -41.05 -0.44 1.16
CA PHE A 230 -39.79 -0.88 0.58
C PHE A 230 -39.18 0.16 -0.36
N PHE A 231 -39.98 0.88 -1.16
CA PHE A 231 -39.46 1.82 -2.15
C PHE A 231 -38.70 2.97 -1.47
N TYR A 232 -39.34 3.65 -0.52
CA TYR A 232 -38.70 4.72 0.27
C TYR A 232 -37.52 4.17 1.07
N LYS A 233 -37.72 3.03 1.76
CA LYS A 233 -36.72 2.45 2.67
C LYS A 233 -35.45 2.04 1.94
N THR A 234 -35.59 1.23 0.89
CA THR A 234 -34.46 0.68 0.13
C THR A 234 -33.74 1.76 -0.68
N LEU A 235 -34.46 2.67 -1.32
CA LEU A 235 -33.82 3.74 -2.10
C LEU A 235 -32.99 4.65 -1.19
N ASN A 236 -33.56 5.18 -0.11
CA ASN A 236 -32.81 6.08 0.76
C ASN A 236 -31.66 5.38 1.50
N ALA A 237 -31.81 4.10 1.84
CA ALA A 237 -30.71 3.29 2.36
C ALA A 237 -29.56 3.15 1.33
N ALA A 238 -29.89 2.83 0.07
CA ALA A 238 -28.90 2.70 -1.00
C ALA A 238 -28.16 4.03 -1.27
N LEU A 239 -28.88 5.16 -1.28
CA LEU A 239 -28.29 6.49 -1.45
C LEU A 239 -27.33 6.84 -0.31
N ARG A 240 -27.74 6.62 0.94
CA ARG A 240 -26.94 6.92 2.15
C ARG A 240 -25.67 6.08 2.24
N THR A 241 -25.79 4.78 1.98
CA THR A 241 -24.68 3.82 2.00
C THR A 241 -23.81 3.89 0.73
N GLN A 242 -24.23 4.69 -0.25
CA GLN A 242 -23.60 4.77 -1.57
C GLN A 242 -23.50 3.38 -2.24
N ASN A 243 -24.52 2.53 -2.07
CA ASN A 243 -24.61 1.24 -2.74
C ASN A 243 -24.94 1.46 -4.22
N ILE A 244 -23.89 1.67 -5.03
CA ILE A 244 -24.03 2.08 -6.43
C ILE A 244 -24.83 1.07 -7.26
N HIS A 245 -24.72 -0.22 -6.94
CA HIS A 245 -25.48 -1.25 -7.65
C HIS A 245 -26.99 -1.12 -7.42
N MET A 246 -27.42 -0.93 -6.18
CA MET A 246 -28.83 -0.67 -5.87
C MET A 246 -29.32 0.64 -6.48
N ILE A 247 -28.53 1.71 -6.45
CA ILE A 247 -28.88 2.98 -7.08
C ILE A 247 -29.03 2.80 -8.61
N PHE A 248 -28.16 2.01 -9.23
CA PHE A 248 -28.29 1.64 -10.64
C PHE A 248 -29.60 0.91 -10.92
N LEU A 249 -30.00 -0.05 -10.08
CA LEU A 249 -31.28 -0.76 -10.26
C LEU A 249 -32.49 0.18 -10.09
N PHE A 250 -32.40 1.18 -9.21
CA PHE A 250 -33.43 2.20 -9.02
C PHE A 250 -33.45 3.32 -10.09
N ARG A 251 -32.49 3.38 -11.01
CA ARG A 251 -32.25 4.55 -11.87
C ARG A 251 -33.43 5.03 -12.70
N SER A 252 -34.28 4.12 -13.20
CA SER A 252 -35.48 4.48 -13.95
C SER A 252 -36.51 5.18 -13.08
N PHE A 253 -36.66 4.74 -11.83
CA PHE A 253 -37.56 5.37 -10.87
C PHE A 253 -37.02 6.72 -10.38
N ILE A 254 -35.70 6.82 -10.18
CA ILE A 254 -35.03 8.10 -9.90
C ILE A 254 -35.24 9.08 -11.06
N TYR A 255 -35.18 8.60 -12.31
CA TYR A 255 -35.50 9.39 -13.50
C TYR A 255 -36.97 9.82 -13.56
N ASP A 256 -37.90 8.94 -13.21
CA ASP A 256 -39.33 9.31 -13.10
C ASP A 256 -39.55 10.40 -12.04
N ILE A 257 -38.87 10.31 -10.89
CA ILE A 257 -38.92 11.35 -9.85
C ILE A 257 -38.39 12.67 -10.41
N TYR A 258 -37.24 12.64 -11.08
CA TYR A 258 -36.66 13.80 -11.75
C TYR A 258 -37.67 14.46 -12.70
N ARG A 259 -38.33 13.69 -13.57
CA ARG A 259 -39.34 14.20 -14.51
C ARG A 259 -40.55 14.83 -13.80
N GLN A 260 -41.02 14.22 -12.71
CA GLN A 260 -42.11 14.80 -11.92
C GLN A 260 -41.69 16.09 -11.22
N LEU A 261 -40.50 16.13 -10.62
CA LEU A 261 -39.99 17.35 -9.98
C LEU A 261 -39.82 18.48 -11.01
N GLN A 262 -39.31 18.20 -12.22
CA GLN A 262 -39.26 19.19 -13.30
C GLN A 262 -40.65 19.71 -13.67
N LYS A 263 -41.64 18.81 -13.77
CA LYS A 263 -43.02 19.16 -14.11
C LYS A 263 -43.66 20.07 -13.05
N TYR A 264 -43.34 19.84 -11.77
CA TYR A 264 -43.91 20.57 -10.63
C TYR A 264 -42.98 21.64 -10.04
N GLN A 265 -41.89 21.96 -10.73
CA GLN A 265 -40.88 22.92 -10.29
C GLN A 265 -41.55 24.22 -9.83
N SER A 266 -41.13 24.72 -8.66
CA SER A 266 -41.65 25.99 -8.14
C SER A 266 -41.34 27.13 -9.12
N LYS A 267 -42.24 28.11 -9.25
CA LYS A 267 -42.02 29.32 -10.08
C LYS A 267 -41.49 30.51 -9.28
N ARG A 268 -41.48 30.40 -7.96
CA ARG A 268 -41.05 31.47 -7.04
C ARG A 268 -40.01 30.91 -6.07
N PRO A 269 -39.08 31.75 -5.57
CA PRO A 269 -38.19 31.37 -4.49
C PRO A 269 -38.98 30.82 -3.30
N LEU A 270 -38.45 29.78 -2.66
CA LEU A 270 -38.99 29.16 -1.47
C LEU A 270 -37.95 29.20 -0.36
N GLN A 271 -38.40 29.47 0.85
CA GLN A 271 -37.64 29.20 2.06
C GLN A 271 -38.19 27.91 2.66
N VAL A 272 -37.31 26.95 2.92
CA VAL A 272 -37.69 25.62 3.41
C VAL A 272 -36.79 25.17 4.55
N TYR A 273 -37.31 24.23 5.33
CA TYR A 273 -36.77 23.85 6.63
C TYR A 273 -36.65 22.33 6.72
N ARG A 274 -35.55 21.86 7.30
CA ARG A 274 -35.39 20.45 7.68
C ARG A 274 -34.67 20.35 9.00
N SER A 275 -35.18 19.56 9.92
CA SER A 275 -34.55 19.31 11.20
C SER A 275 -33.89 17.92 11.20
N GLN A 276 -32.80 17.76 11.95
CA GLN A 276 -32.20 16.46 12.23
C GLN A 276 -31.30 16.50 13.47
N LEU A 277 -30.95 15.32 13.98
CA LEU A 277 -29.82 15.18 14.89
C LEU A 277 -28.54 14.98 14.08
N MET A 278 -27.43 15.53 14.58
CA MET A 278 -26.13 15.48 13.92
C MET A 278 -25.05 15.20 14.96
N SER A 279 -24.02 14.42 14.64
CA SER A 279 -22.90 14.25 15.57
C SER A 279 -22.11 15.55 15.73
N ILE A 280 -21.43 15.70 16.88
CA ILE A 280 -20.57 16.87 17.14
C ILE A 280 -19.49 17.00 16.05
N ASP A 281 -18.87 15.88 15.66
CA ASP A 281 -17.84 15.84 14.61
C ASP A 281 -18.36 16.32 13.24
N GLU A 282 -19.55 15.88 12.83
CA GLU A 282 -20.17 16.33 11.57
C GLU A 282 -20.49 17.82 11.61
N LEU A 283 -21.03 18.31 12.73
CA LEU A 283 -21.36 19.71 12.91
C LEU A 283 -20.11 20.60 12.91
N ASP A 284 -19.04 20.18 13.59
CA ASP A 284 -17.77 20.89 13.60
C ASP A 284 -17.09 20.86 12.22
N GLY A 285 -17.22 19.75 11.49
CA GLY A 285 -16.84 19.66 10.09
C GLY A 285 -17.55 20.69 9.21
N LEU A 286 -18.85 20.93 9.42
CA LEU A 286 -19.58 21.98 8.71
C LEU A 286 -19.12 23.39 9.14
N LYS A 287 -18.90 23.63 10.44
CA LYS A 287 -18.45 24.95 10.94
C LYS A 287 -17.14 25.41 10.32
N ILE A 288 -16.18 24.50 10.11
CA ILE A 288 -14.88 24.83 9.50
C ILE A 288 -15.02 25.17 8.00
N ASN A 289 -16.11 24.73 7.36
CA ASN A 289 -16.34 24.87 5.92
C ASN A 289 -17.43 25.90 5.57
N ILE A 290 -17.72 26.85 6.47
CA ILE A 290 -18.60 27.98 6.15
C ILE A 290 -18.04 28.74 4.93
N GLY A 291 -18.92 29.04 3.97
CA GLY A 291 -18.59 29.65 2.67
C GLY A 291 -18.34 28.64 1.54
N GLN A 292 -18.20 27.35 1.84
CA GLN A 292 -17.93 26.30 0.86
C GLN A 292 -19.22 25.68 0.29
N PHE A 293 -19.07 24.86 -0.75
CA PHE A 293 -20.19 24.14 -1.36
C PHE A 293 -20.40 22.78 -0.69
N ILE A 294 -21.65 22.41 -0.50
CA ILE A 294 -22.05 21.10 0.03
C ILE A 294 -22.98 20.41 -0.97
N SER A 295 -22.81 19.11 -1.15
CA SER A 295 -23.73 18.24 -1.88
C SER A 295 -24.34 17.24 -0.93
N ILE A 296 -25.63 17.01 -1.06
CA ILE A 296 -26.34 15.96 -0.35
C ILE A 296 -26.54 14.78 -1.31
N ASN A 297 -25.87 13.67 -1.02
CA ASN A 297 -25.93 12.44 -1.82
C ASN A 297 -27.14 11.56 -1.46
N SER A 298 -28.25 12.20 -1.14
CA SER A 298 -29.56 11.56 -0.96
C SER A 298 -30.64 12.51 -1.47
N MET A 299 -31.84 11.99 -1.64
CA MET A 299 -33.02 12.82 -1.85
C MET A 299 -33.25 13.65 -0.58
N PHE A 300 -33.39 14.96 -0.74
CA PHE A 300 -33.43 15.88 0.39
C PHE A 300 -34.83 16.43 0.58
N SER A 301 -35.58 15.79 1.49
CA SER A 301 -36.94 16.18 1.85
C SER A 301 -36.94 17.28 2.91
N THR A 302 -37.76 18.32 2.69
CA THR A 302 -37.86 19.52 3.52
C THR A 302 -39.32 19.94 3.66
N SER A 303 -39.64 20.81 4.62
CA SER A 303 -40.98 21.39 4.76
C SER A 303 -40.95 22.89 4.51
N LYS A 304 -42.04 23.45 3.97
CA LYS A 304 -42.24 24.90 3.92
C LYS A 304 -42.52 25.52 5.28
N GLU A 305 -43.01 24.72 6.23
CA GLU A 305 -43.42 25.19 7.55
C GLU A 305 -42.34 24.85 8.59
N ARG A 306 -41.75 25.88 9.21
CA ARG A 306 -40.69 25.71 10.24
C ARG A 306 -41.18 24.87 11.42
N THR A 307 -42.44 25.07 11.83
CA THR A 307 -43.07 24.33 12.93
C THR A 307 -43.18 22.84 12.61
N THR A 308 -43.58 22.50 11.38
CA THR A 308 -43.65 21.11 10.90
C THR A 308 -42.27 20.48 10.86
N ALA A 309 -41.24 21.20 10.38
CA ALA A 309 -39.87 20.70 10.38
C ALA A 309 -39.36 20.41 11.80
N LEU A 310 -39.63 21.29 12.77
CA LEU A 310 -39.23 21.12 14.17
C LEU A 310 -39.98 19.99 14.89
N PHE A 311 -41.25 19.74 14.53
CA PHE A 311 -42.03 18.62 15.06
C PHE A 311 -41.32 17.27 14.84
N TYR A 312 -40.63 17.10 13.69
CA TYR A 312 -39.92 15.86 13.40
C TYR A 312 -38.70 15.61 14.29
N LEU A 313 -38.16 16.64 14.94
CA LEU A 313 -36.99 16.55 15.83
C LEU A 313 -37.31 15.85 17.17
N GLY A 314 -38.58 15.79 17.57
CA GLY A 314 -39.07 15.07 18.75
C GLY A 314 -38.66 15.66 20.12
N ASP A 315 -39.29 15.15 21.20
CA ASP A 315 -38.91 15.43 22.59
C ASP A 315 -37.83 14.42 23.02
N ILE A 316 -36.56 14.79 22.92
CA ILE A 316 -35.44 13.91 23.28
C ILE A 316 -34.93 14.31 24.66
N THR A 317 -35.34 13.58 25.70
CA THR A 317 -34.88 13.76 27.09
C THR A 317 -33.57 13.03 27.41
N THR A 318 -32.98 12.32 26.44
CA THR A 318 -31.77 11.51 26.64
C THR A 318 -30.53 12.18 26.06
N LYS A 319 -29.54 12.45 26.93
CA LYS A 319 -28.18 12.87 26.55
C LYS A 319 -27.56 11.84 25.62
N ILE A 320 -27.38 12.21 24.35
CA ILE A 320 -26.63 11.49 23.33
C ILE A 320 -25.54 12.44 22.84
N ASP A 321 -24.40 11.92 22.36
CA ASP A 321 -23.30 12.69 21.74
C ASP A 321 -23.73 13.28 20.37
N SER A 322 -24.88 13.95 20.32
CA SER A 322 -25.47 14.54 19.12
C SER A 322 -26.19 15.85 19.41
N GLU A 323 -26.18 16.73 18.41
CA GLU A 323 -26.66 18.10 18.45
C GLU A 323 -27.97 18.24 17.65
N ARG A 324 -28.85 19.13 18.11
CA ARG A 324 -30.12 19.44 17.44
C ARG A 324 -29.86 20.47 16.34
N VAL A 325 -30.11 20.10 15.09
CA VAL A 325 -29.82 20.94 13.92
C VAL A 325 -31.09 21.27 13.14
N LEU A 326 -31.23 22.52 12.74
CA LEU A 326 -32.24 23.00 11.79
C LEU A 326 -31.55 23.60 10.56
N PHE A 327 -31.75 22.99 9.40
CA PHE A 327 -31.38 23.57 8.12
C PHE A 327 -32.44 24.58 7.68
N GLU A 328 -31.99 25.81 7.39
CA GLU A 328 -32.77 26.86 6.75
C GLU A 328 -32.21 27.08 5.34
N ILE A 329 -33.03 26.80 4.33
CA ILE A 329 -32.59 26.73 2.94
C ILE A 329 -33.35 27.76 2.11
N ASP A 330 -32.60 28.66 1.49
CA ASP A 330 -33.12 29.57 0.47
C ASP A 330 -32.97 28.92 -0.91
N ALA A 331 -34.08 28.61 -1.57
CA ALA A 331 -34.11 27.91 -2.84
C ALA A 331 -34.80 28.75 -3.93
N ASP A 332 -34.01 29.32 -4.84
CA ASP A 332 -34.54 30.02 -6.02
C ASP A 332 -34.60 29.07 -7.23
N PRO A 333 -35.79 28.77 -7.78
CA PRO A 333 -35.92 27.90 -8.94
C PRO A 333 -35.38 28.53 -10.24
N LYS A 334 -35.16 29.85 -10.31
CA LYS A 334 -34.66 30.53 -11.53
C LYS A 334 -33.19 30.28 -11.79
N ILE A 335 -32.43 29.95 -10.75
CA ILE A 335 -30.99 29.72 -10.84
C ILE A 335 -30.66 28.25 -11.08
N VAL A 336 -31.60 27.30 -10.95
CA VAL A 336 -31.30 25.87 -11.09
C VAL A 336 -31.95 25.27 -12.33
N ASN A 337 -31.11 24.89 -13.30
CA ASN A 337 -31.57 24.37 -14.59
C ASN A 337 -31.45 22.84 -14.73
N THR A 338 -30.68 22.18 -13.86
CA THR A 338 -30.23 20.79 -14.03
C THR A 338 -30.76 19.83 -12.96
N LYS A 339 -31.02 20.31 -11.73
CA LYS A 339 -31.49 19.49 -10.60
C LYS A 339 -32.77 20.08 -10.00
N PRO A 340 -33.95 19.58 -10.40
CA PRO A 340 -35.21 20.17 -10.00
C PRO A 340 -35.50 19.97 -8.51
N PHE A 341 -36.35 20.85 -7.99
CA PHE A 341 -36.99 20.70 -6.69
C PHE A 341 -38.43 21.22 -6.77
N ALA A 342 -39.35 20.56 -6.08
CA ALA A 342 -40.76 20.91 -6.16
C ALA A 342 -41.45 20.74 -4.81
N ASN A 343 -42.51 21.52 -4.58
CA ASN A 343 -43.48 21.17 -3.56
C ASN A 343 -44.27 19.97 -4.07
N ILE A 344 -44.15 18.85 -3.36
CA ILE A 344 -44.75 17.57 -3.76
C ILE A 344 -46.00 17.24 -2.95
N SER A 345 -46.48 18.12 -2.09
CA SER A 345 -47.54 17.82 -1.12
C SER A 345 -48.80 17.25 -1.80
N LYS A 346 -49.20 17.79 -2.96
CA LYS A 346 -50.36 17.29 -3.73
C LYS A 346 -50.16 15.93 -4.42
N HIS A 347 -48.94 15.42 -4.42
CA HIS A 347 -48.52 14.18 -5.08
C HIS A 347 -47.81 13.22 -4.11
N SER A 348 -47.72 13.60 -2.83
CA SER A 348 -47.20 12.80 -1.73
C SER A 348 -48.33 11.93 -1.16
N TYR A 349 -47.95 10.81 -0.55
CA TYR A 349 -48.84 10.02 0.28
C TYR A 349 -49.30 10.78 1.53
N PHE A 350 -48.53 11.79 1.96
CA PHE A 350 -48.81 12.64 3.11
C PHE A 350 -49.01 14.11 2.68
N PRO A 351 -50.23 14.49 2.22
CA PRO A 351 -50.44 15.81 1.62
C PRO A 351 -50.35 16.99 2.59
N ASP A 352 -50.49 16.74 3.89
CA ASP A 352 -50.51 17.77 4.93
C ASP A 352 -49.11 18.23 5.38
N GLU A 353 -48.04 17.54 4.98
CA GLU A 353 -46.67 17.81 5.45
C GLU A 353 -46.00 19.02 4.78
N SER A 354 -46.68 19.63 3.79
CA SER A 354 -46.16 20.75 2.99
C SER A 354 -44.76 20.47 2.40
N GLU A 355 -44.51 19.20 2.06
CA GLU A 355 -43.21 18.68 1.65
C GLU A 355 -42.68 19.33 0.37
N VAL A 356 -41.40 19.71 0.40
CA VAL A 356 -40.59 20.15 -0.73
C VAL A 356 -39.40 19.20 -0.86
N LEU A 357 -39.27 18.57 -2.02
CA LEU A 357 -38.27 17.57 -2.30
C LEU A 357 -37.23 18.08 -3.30
N PHE A 358 -35.96 17.99 -2.93
CA PHE A 358 -34.83 18.29 -3.80
C PHE A 358 -34.26 17.01 -4.38
N MET A 359 -33.89 17.06 -5.66
CA MET A 359 -33.24 15.95 -6.36
C MET A 359 -31.88 15.60 -5.71
N ILE A 360 -31.54 14.32 -5.69
CA ILE A 360 -30.20 13.88 -5.28
C ILE A 360 -29.09 14.62 -6.05
N GLY A 361 -28.02 14.98 -5.35
CA GLY A 361 -26.89 15.71 -5.91
C GLY A 361 -27.10 17.23 -5.97
N SER A 362 -28.21 17.74 -5.44
CA SER A 362 -28.41 19.19 -5.26
C SER A 362 -27.26 19.80 -4.46
N ILE A 363 -26.79 20.96 -4.91
CA ILE A 363 -25.62 21.65 -4.35
C ILE A 363 -26.09 22.90 -3.62
N PHE A 364 -25.57 23.12 -2.42
CA PHE A 364 -25.89 24.27 -1.59
C PHE A 364 -24.61 24.97 -1.17
N ARG A 365 -24.66 26.29 -1.00
CA ARG A 365 -23.60 27.06 -0.35
C ARG A 365 -23.91 27.12 1.14
N LEU A 366 -22.94 26.75 1.97
CA LEU A 366 -23.05 26.88 3.41
C LEU A 366 -22.80 28.33 3.82
N ASN A 367 -23.82 29.05 4.26
CA ASN A 367 -23.73 30.50 4.50
C ASN A 367 -23.31 30.83 5.94
N ASN A 368 -23.94 30.18 6.91
CA ASN A 368 -23.71 30.46 8.33
C ASN A 368 -24.21 29.30 9.21
N ILE A 369 -23.63 29.17 10.40
CA ILE A 369 -24.09 28.25 11.44
C ILE A 369 -24.14 29.00 12.77
N ASN A 370 -25.31 29.05 13.42
CA ASN A 370 -25.50 29.75 14.69
C ASN A 370 -26.43 28.97 15.62
N LEU A 371 -26.22 29.10 16.94
CA LEU A 371 -27.10 28.50 17.94
C LEU A 371 -28.27 29.45 18.24
N ASP A 372 -29.50 28.95 18.22
CA ASP A 372 -30.73 29.68 18.57
C ASP A 372 -31.05 29.58 20.07
N ASP A 373 -31.98 30.40 20.55
CA ASP A 373 -32.37 30.49 21.98
C ASP A 373 -32.87 29.14 22.54
N ASP A 374 -33.47 28.30 21.69
CA ASP A 374 -33.96 26.96 22.03
C ASP A 374 -32.86 25.86 22.04
N GLN A 375 -31.58 26.24 22.03
CA GLN A 375 -30.42 25.34 21.92
C GLN A 375 -30.47 24.46 20.65
N ILE A 376 -30.88 25.07 19.53
CA ILE A 376 -30.92 24.42 18.21
C ILE A 376 -29.92 25.13 17.30
N TRP A 377 -28.99 24.37 16.71
CA TRP A 377 -28.05 24.88 15.72
C TRP A 377 -28.77 25.13 14.40
N ILE A 378 -28.88 26.40 14.01
CA ILE A 378 -29.41 26.82 12.72
C ILE A 378 -28.27 26.82 11.70
N ILE A 379 -28.42 26.01 10.65
CA ILE A 379 -27.52 25.94 9.51
C ILE A 379 -28.21 26.61 8.32
N LYS A 380 -27.72 27.78 7.93
CA LYS A 380 -28.24 28.54 6.80
C LYS A 380 -27.51 28.18 5.52
N MET A 381 -28.25 27.84 4.48
CA MET A 381 -27.69 27.52 3.17
C MET A 381 -28.53 28.06 2.02
N THR A 382 -27.90 28.26 0.88
CA THR A 382 -28.58 28.71 -0.34
C THR A 382 -28.35 27.68 -1.44
N LEU A 383 -29.40 27.33 -2.18
CA LEU A 383 -29.31 26.46 -3.34
C LEU A 383 -28.45 27.12 -4.43
N CYS A 384 -27.50 26.38 -4.98
CA CYS A 384 -26.57 26.88 -6.01
C CYS A 384 -26.92 26.39 -7.41
N ASN A 385 -26.46 27.11 -8.43
CA ASN A 385 -26.47 26.66 -9.82
C ASN A 385 -25.21 25.85 -10.16
N ASP A 386 -25.34 24.90 -11.08
CA ASP A 386 -24.22 24.20 -11.74
C ASP A 386 -23.36 25.15 -12.62
N ASP A 387 -23.84 26.37 -12.95
CA ASP A 387 -23.09 27.36 -13.75
C ASP A 387 -22.20 28.31 -12.93
N GLU A 388 -22.13 28.20 -11.60
CA GLU A 388 -21.16 28.99 -10.84
C GLU A 388 -19.73 28.69 -11.32
N LEU A 389 -18.93 29.74 -11.52
CA LEU A 389 -17.66 29.67 -12.25
C LEU A 389 -16.73 28.56 -11.72
N ASP A 390 -16.70 28.40 -10.40
CA ASP A 390 -15.85 27.44 -9.68
C ASP A 390 -16.31 25.97 -9.84
N LEU A 391 -17.62 25.74 -10.03
CA LEU A 391 -18.22 24.41 -10.23
C LEU A 391 -18.23 24.02 -11.72
N LYS A 392 -18.54 24.98 -12.59
CA LYS A 392 -18.74 24.76 -14.02
C LYS A 392 -17.48 24.26 -14.72
N GLN A 393 -16.33 24.87 -14.44
CA GLN A 393 -15.07 24.48 -15.09
C GLN A 393 -14.68 23.03 -14.77
N VAL A 394 -14.86 22.62 -13.52
CA VAL A 394 -14.50 21.29 -13.02
C VAL A 394 -15.46 20.22 -13.57
N LEU A 395 -16.77 20.48 -13.53
CA LEU A 395 -17.78 19.55 -14.03
C LEU A 395 -17.74 19.40 -15.55
N VAL A 396 -17.54 20.49 -16.31
CA VAL A 396 -17.43 20.45 -17.78
C VAL A 396 -16.19 19.68 -18.22
N TYR A 397 -15.04 19.96 -17.61
CA TYR A 397 -13.79 19.25 -17.92
C TYR A 397 -13.95 17.75 -17.67
N MET A 398 -14.51 17.33 -16.54
CA MET A 398 -14.67 15.90 -16.26
C MET A 398 -15.74 15.23 -17.14
N LYS A 399 -16.83 15.93 -17.50
CA LYS A 399 -17.81 15.42 -18.47
C LYS A 399 -17.20 15.22 -19.86
N GLN A 400 -16.30 16.11 -20.30
CA GLN A 400 -15.55 15.95 -21.56
C GLN A 400 -14.62 14.73 -21.54
N GLN A 401 -14.00 14.43 -20.40
CA GLN A 401 -13.11 13.28 -20.22
C GLN A 401 -13.82 11.91 -20.22
N ILE A 402 -15.15 11.88 -20.13
CA ILE A 402 -15.98 10.67 -20.11
C ILE A 402 -16.75 10.47 -21.43
N ASN A 403 -16.68 11.46 -22.33
CA ASN A 403 -17.05 11.43 -23.75
C ASN A 403 -18.33 10.64 -24.09
N SER A 404 -19.52 11.25 -24.02
CA SER A 404 -20.62 10.88 -24.92
C SER A 404 -21.84 11.80 -24.88
N GLU A 405 -22.46 11.96 -26.06
CA GLU A 405 -23.85 12.39 -26.23
C GLU A 405 -24.85 11.28 -25.82
N GLU A 406 -24.43 10.00 -25.76
CA GLU A 406 -25.28 8.85 -25.40
C GLU A 406 -24.65 7.98 -24.27
N THR A 407 -25.31 7.85 -23.12
CA THR A 407 -24.78 7.16 -21.93
C THR A 407 -25.10 5.66 -21.93
N ASN A 408 -24.08 4.80 -21.79
CA ASN A 408 -24.22 3.33 -21.81
C ASN A 408 -23.45 2.65 -20.66
N LEU A 409 -23.58 1.32 -20.51
CA LEU A 409 -22.94 0.54 -19.44
C LEU A 409 -21.41 0.59 -19.48
N GLN A 410 -20.81 0.77 -20.66
CA GLN A 410 -19.35 0.91 -20.80
C GLN A 410 -18.87 2.21 -20.13
N ILE A 411 -19.62 3.30 -20.32
CA ILE A 411 -19.33 4.58 -19.68
C ILE A 411 -19.48 4.50 -18.17
N LEU A 412 -20.53 3.81 -17.69
CA LEU A 412 -20.70 3.53 -16.26
C LEU A 412 -19.51 2.74 -15.71
N GLY A 413 -19.09 1.67 -16.38
CA GLY A 413 -17.93 0.88 -16.00
C GLY A 413 -16.65 1.71 -15.91
N LYS A 414 -16.39 2.57 -16.91
CA LYS A 414 -15.24 3.50 -16.92
C LYS A 414 -15.28 4.51 -15.77
N LEU A 415 -16.46 5.05 -15.45
CA LEU A 415 -16.61 5.97 -14.34
C LEU A 415 -16.35 5.28 -13.00
N LEU A 416 -16.92 4.10 -12.78
CA LEU A 416 -16.72 3.30 -11.57
C LEU A 416 -15.24 2.92 -11.40
N TRP A 417 -14.60 2.57 -12.50
CA TRP A 417 -13.18 2.30 -12.54
C TRP A 417 -12.35 3.52 -12.10
N LYS A 418 -12.63 4.72 -12.64
CA LYS A 418 -11.97 5.97 -12.21
C LYS A 418 -12.24 6.33 -10.75
N MET A 419 -13.37 5.88 -10.18
CA MET A 419 -13.71 6.01 -8.76
C MET A 419 -13.00 4.97 -7.87
N GLY A 420 -12.17 4.08 -8.43
CA GLY A 420 -11.52 2.99 -7.72
C GLY A 420 -12.44 1.81 -7.38
N LYS A 421 -13.65 1.75 -7.96
CA LYS A 421 -14.64 0.68 -7.74
C LYS A 421 -14.45 -0.44 -8.77
N LEU A 422 -13.30 -1.12 -8.70
CA LEU A 422 -12.84 -2.09 -9.71
C LEU A 422 -13.81 -3.27 -9.90
N ASP A 423 -14.33 -3.85 -8.81
CA ASP A 423 -15.25 -5.00 -8.88
C ASP A 423 -16.57 -4.63 -9.56
N LEU A 424 -17.12 -3.45 -9.25
CA LEU A 424 -18.33 -2.95 -9.88
C LEU A 424 -18.08 -2.61 -11.36
N ALA A 425 -16.93 -2.02 -11.69
CA ALA A 425 -16.55 -1.78 -13.08
C ALA A 425 -16.50 -3.10 -13.88
N HIS A 426 -15.88 -4.14 -13.31
CA HIS A 426 -15.81 -5.47 -13.90
C HIS A 426 -17.21 -6.07 -14.09
N LYS A 427 -18.08 -5.97 -13.06
CA LYS A 427 -19.47 -6.43 -13.11
C LYS A 427 -20.24 -5.81 -14.28
N TYR A 428 -20.16 -4.49 -14.46
CA TYR A 428 -20.91 -3.80 -15.51
C TYR A 428 -20.32 -4.00 -16.91
N PHE A 429 -19.00 -4.13 -17.04
CA PHE A 429 -18.40 -4.52 -18.31
C PHE A 429 -18.83 -5.92 -18.74
N ASN A 430 -18.85 -6.89 -17.81
CA ASN A 430 -19.34 -8.24 -18.11
C ASN A 430 -20.84 -8.28 -18.41
N ARG A 431 -21.66 -7.46 -17.72
CA ARG A 431 -23.09 -7.34 -18.04
C ARG A 431 -23.29 -6.85 -19.47
N LEU A 432 -22.58 -5.79 -19.86
CA LEU A 432 -22.61 -5.31 -21.23
C LEU A 432 -22.14 -6.39 -22.21
N LEU A 433 -21.07 -7.12 -21.89
CA LEU A 433 -20.54 -8.18 -22.74
C LEU A 433 -21.58 -9.27 -23.04
N GLN A 434 -22.46 -9.59 -22.09
CA GLN A 434 -23.55 -10.55 -22.27
C GLN A 434 -24.71 -10.01 -23.11
N GLU A 435 -24.92 -8.69 -23.11
CA GLU A 435 -25.98 -8.02 -23.87
C GLU A 435 -25.59 -7.78 -25.34
N LEU A 436 -24.29 -7.67 -25.64
CA LEU A 436 -23.79 -7.41 -26.98
C LEU A 436 -23.83 -8.67 -27.87
N GLN A 437 -24.27 -8.50 -29.12
CA GLN A 437 -24.18 -9.57 -30.12
C GLN A 437 -22.74 -9.77 -30.60
N SER A 438 -22.44 -10.94 -31.17
CA SER A 438 -21.08 -11.31 -31.62
C SER A 438 -20.44 -10.35 -32.64
N ASN A 439 -21.27 -9.52 -33.31
CA ASN A 439 -20.86 -8.58 -34.34
C ASN A 439 -21.01 -7.11 -33.91
N ASP A 440 -21.30 -6.86 -32.63
CA ASP A 440 -21.56 -5.51 -32.14
C ASP A 440 -20.28 -4.63 -32.21
N PRO A 441 -20.37 -3.39 -32.74
CA PRO A 441 -19.22 -2.50 -32.84
C PRO A 441 -18.58 -2.14 -31.48
N LEU A 442 -19.33 -2.18 -30.37
CA LEU A 442 -18.80 -1.89 -29.03
C LEU A 442 -17.94 -3.01 -28.47
N LEU A 443 -18.11 -4.25 -28.96
CA LEU A 443 -17.50 -5.46 -28.39
C LEU A 443 -15.97 -5.40 -28.36
N SER A 444 -15.39 -4.81 -29.40
CA SER A 444 -13.95 -4.63 -29.48
C SER A 444 -13.43 -3.63 -28.43
N SER A 445 -14.10 -2.49 -28.28
CA SER A 445 -13.73 -1.50 -27.25
C SER A 445 -13.97 -2.00 -25.83
N LEU A 446 -14.98 -2.85 -25.63
CA LEU A 446 -15.28 -3.46 -24.34
C LEU A 446 -14.23 -4.49 -23.92
N TYR A 447 -13.73 -5.29 -24.86
CA TYR A 447 -12.62 -6.21 -24.60
C TYR A 447 -11.32 -5.47 -24.28
N GLU A 448 -11.11 -4.29 -24.83
CA GLU A 448 -9.98 -3.43 -24.44
C GLU A 448 -10.13 -2.94 -23.00
N ASP A 449 -11.31 -2.45 -22.64
CA ASP A 449 -11.58 -2.00 -21.27
C ASP A 449 -11.47 -3.16 -20.25
N LEU A 450 -11.94 -4.36 -20.60
CA LEU A 450 -11.80 -5.57 -19.76
C LEU A 450 -10.33 -6.03 -19.64
N GLY A 451 -9.55 -5.89 -20.72
CA GLY A 451 -8.12 -6.19 -20.71
C GLY A 451 -7.35 -5.23 -19.79
N GLU A 452 -7.61 -3.93 -19.92
CA GLU A 452 -6.97 -2.91 -19.10
C GLU A 452 -7.39 -3.04 -17.62
N LEU A 453 -8.66 -3.34 -17.34
CA LEU A 453 -9.12 -3.60 -15.97
C LEU A 453 -8.45 -4.85 -15.36
N ALA A 454 -8.33 -5.93 -16.13
CA ALA A 454 -7.66 -7.16 -15.69
C ALA A 454 -6.15 -6.94 -15.42
N SER A 455 -5.50 -6.09 -16.22
CA SER A 455 -4.12 -5.63 -15.97
C SER A 455 -4.02 -4.93 -14.61
N GLN A 456 -4.93 -3.99 -14.33
CA GLN A 456 -4.90 -3.23 -13.08
C GLN A 456 -5.24 -4.04 -11.82
N THR A 457 -6.01 -5.12 -11.95
CA THR A 457 -6.28 -6.05 -10.84
C THR A 457 -5.21 -7.14 -10.70
N GLY A 458 -4.17 -7.14 -11.55
CA GLY A 458 -3.08 -8.11 -11.51
C GLY A 458 -3.35 -9.45 -12.20
N ASP A 459 -4.47 -9.59 -12.94
CA ASP A 459 -4.82 -10.78 -13.73
C ASP A 459 -4.37 -10.62 -15.19
N TYR A 460 -3.05 -10.66 -15.37
CA TYR A 460 -2.40 -10.37 -16.65
C TYR A 460 -2.63 -11.44 -17.73
N ASP A 461 -3.01 -12.66 -17.35
CA ASP A 461 -3.31 -13.72 -18.32
C ASP A 461 -4.70 -13.53 -18.90
N MET A 462 -5.66 -13.13 -18.06
CA MET A 462 -6.98 -12.71 -18.52
C MET A 462 -6.91 -11.43 -19.37
N SER A 463 -6.04 -10.48 -19.00
CA SER A 463 -5.77 -9.27 -19.81
C SER A 463 -5.36 -9.62 -21.25
N VAL A 464 -4.35 -10.49 -21.42
CA VAL A 464 -3.90 -10.94 -22.74
C VAL A 464 -5.04 -11.59 -23.54
N GLN A 465 -5.85 -12.44 -22.90
CA GLN A 465 -6.98 -13.11 -23.57
C GLN A 465 -8.03 -12.11 -24.07
N TRP A 466 -8.34 -11.06 -23.29
CA TRP A 466 -9.28 -10.02 -23.71
C TRP A 466 -8.73 -9.19 -24.86
N HIS A 467 -7.47 -8.75 -24.81
CA HIS A 467 -6.85 -8.02 -25.91
C HIS A 467 -6.80 -8.85 -27.21
N GLN A 468 -6.51 -10.16 -27.13
CA GLN A 468 -6.59 -11.08 -28.28
C GLN A 468 -8.00 -11.16 -28.88
N LYS A 469 -9.05 -11.19 -28.05
CA LYS A 469 -10.44 -11.18 -28.52
C LYS A 469 -10.81 -9.86 -29.20
N SER A 470 -10.38 -8.70 -28.68
CA SER A 470 -10.56 -7.41 -29.36
C SER A 470 -9.92 -7.42 -30.75
N LEU A 471 -8.67 -7.88 -30.83
CA LEU A 471 -7.89 -7.93 -32.07
C LEU A 471 -8.51 -8.84 -33.13
N ALA A 472 -9.06 -9.98 -32.73
CA ALA A 472 -9.75 -10.90 -33.63
C ALA A 472 -10.95 -10.23 -34.34
N ILE A 473 -11.67 -9.35 -33.63
CA ILE A 473 -12.81 -8.59 -34.20
C ILE A 473 -12.31 -7.50 -35.14
N LYS A 474 -11.29 -6.73 -34.73
CA LYS A 474 -10.71 -5.68 -35.57
C LYS A 474 -10.10 -6.21 -36.87
N ASN A 475 -9.54 -7.41 -36.84
CA ASN A 475 -9.00 -8.08 -38.02
C ASN A 475 -10.08 -8.66 -38.94
N LYS A 476 -11.19 -9.19 -38.41
CA LYS A 476 -12.35 -9.64 -39.23
C LYS A 476 -13.00 -8.50 -40.00
N ASN A 477 -13.11 -7.33 -39.38
CA ASN A 477 -13.70 -6.14 -40.00
C ASN A 477 -12.81 -5.48 -41.07
N GLN A 478 -11.56 -5.93 -41.25
CA GLN A 478 -10.63 -5.43 -42.28
C GLN A 478 -10.63 -6.24 -43.58
N VAL A 479 -11.31 -7.39 -43.62
CA VAL A 479 -11.33 -8.29 -44.79
C VAL A 479 -12.31 -7.83 -45.89
N THR A 480 -13.18 -6.86 -45.64
CA THR A 480 -14.22 -6.41 -46.58
C THR A 480 -13.83 -5.29 -47.55
N VAL A 481 -12.55 -4.86 -47.59
CA VAL A 481 -12.09 -3.89 -48.62
C VAL A 481 -10.83 -4.39 -49.31
N SER A 482 -11.00 -4.88 -50.53
CA SER A 482 -9.99 -5.05 -51.60
C SER A 482 -10.56 -4.43 -52.87
N PRO A 483 -9.77 -4.05 -53.91
CA PRO A 483 -8.44 -4.56 -54.30
C PRO A 483 -7.41 -3.43 -54.60
N THR A 484 -6.12 -3.65 -54.93
CA THR A 484 -5.64 -4.08 -56.27
C THR A 484 -4.09 -4.13 -56.34
N ILE A 485 -3.49 -5.32 -56.61
CA ILE A 485 -2.34 -5.63 -57.50
C ILE A 485 -0.92 -5.09 -57.10
N LYS A 486 0.23 -5.80 -57.14
CA LYS A 486 0.76 -6.84 -58.06
C LYS A 486 1.86 -7.70 -57.40
N LYS A 487 1.92 -8.97 -57.82
CA LYS A 487 2.95 -9.99 -57.59
C LYS A 487 4.32 -9.60 -58.17
N THR A 488 5.40 -10.13 -57.59
CA THR A 488 6.39 -10.97 -58.33
C THR A 488 7.20 -11.86 -57.38
N ASN A 489 7.41 -13.10 -57.85
CA ASN A 489 8.08 -14.24 -57.22
C ASN A 489 9.61 -14.12 -57.22
N ASN A 490 10.31 -14.82 -56.31
CA ASN A 490 11.03 -16.06 -56.65
C ASN A 490 11.75 -16.69 -55.44
N SER A 491 11.67 -18.01 -55.42
CA SER A 491 12.29 -19.04 -54.58
C SER A 491 13.78 -19.27 -54.88
N ILE A 492 14.54 -19.87 -53.94
CA ILE A 492 15.25 -21.17 -54.08
C ILE A 492 16.13 -21.47 -52.84
N GLU A 493 15.82 -22.62 -52.21
CA GLU A 493 16.61 -23.75 -51.65
C GLU A 493 17.82 -23.65 -50.69
N GLN A 494 17.67 -24.48 -49.65
CA GLN A 494 18.57 -25.28 -48.79
C GLN A 494 20.06 -25.49 -49.14
N SER A 495 20.91 -25.55 -48.09
CA SER A 495 21.80 -26.69 -47.79
C SER A 495 22.48 -26.59 -46.41
N ASN A 496 22.75 -27.76 -45.80
CA ASN A 496 23.42 -28.00 -44.52
C ASN A 496 24.96 -27.98 -44.64
N ASP A 497 25.67 -27.73 -43.52
CA ASP A 497 26.65 -28.62 -42.87
C ASP A 497 27.87 -27.93 -42.22
N ALA A 498 28.23 -28.48 -41.05
CA ALA A 498 29.57 -28.77 -40.53
C ALA A 498 30.36 -27.79 -39.61
N VAL A 499 30.48 -28.24 -38.35
CA VAL A 499 31.71 -28.51 -37.56
C VAL A 499 32.35 -27.40 -36.70
N CYS A 500 32.52 -27.75 -35.42
CA CYS A 500 33.18 -27.05 -34.31
C CYS A 500 34.70 -26.93 -34.42
N ALA A 501 35.28 -25.86 -33.83
CA ALA A 501 36.58 -25.89 -33.11
C ALA A 501 36.70 -24.69 -32.13
N PRO A 502 37.51 -24.78 -31.05
CA PRO A 502 37.32 -24.06 -29.78
C PRO A 502 38.28 -22.87 -29.58
N VAL A 503 37.93 -21.89 -28.74
CA VAL A 503 38.87 -20.83 -28.33
C VAL A 503 38.77 -20.51 -26.83
N GLY A 504 39.78 -20.98 -26.08
CA GLY A 504 40.73 -20.18 -25.30
C GLY A 504 40.24 -19.26 -24.18
N ARG A 505 40.67 -19.58 -22.94
CA ARG A 505 40.83 -18.65 -21.80
C ARG A 505 41.68 -17.43 -22.19
N ILE A 506 41.31 -16.25 -21.68
CA ILE A 506 42.20 -15.07 -21.60
C ILE A 506 42.17 -14.55 -20.16
N ASP A 507 43.36 -14.51 -19.55
CA ASP A 507 43.66 -13.92 -18.24
C ASP A 507 43.85 -12.39 -18.35
N ALA A 508 43.65 -11.72 -17.22
CA ALA A 508 43.72 -10.27 -17.03
C ALA A 508 45.12 -9.67 -17.21
N LYS A 509 45.27 -8.70 -18.14
CA LYS A 509 45.81 -7.33 -17.92
C LYS A 509 46.03 -6.61 -19.26
N THR A 510 45.67 -5.33 -19.26
CA THR A 510 45.90 -4.28 -20.28
C THR A 510 45.19 -4.47 -21.62
N ASP A 511 44.00 -3.89 -21.78
CA ASP A 511 43.37 -3.71 -23.09
C ASP A 511 43.22 -2.23 -23.45
N ILE A 512 43.95 -1.86 -24.51
CA ILE A 512 43.57 -0.77 -25.42
C ILE A 512 42.34 -1.30 -26.17
N LEU A 513 41.18 -0.64 -25.99
CA LEU A 513 39.94 -1.00 -26.68
C LEU A 513 40.15 -1.02 -28.22
N PRO A 514 39.55 -1.97 -28.97
CA PRO A 514 39.64 -2.03 -30.43
C PRO A 514 39.25 -0.70 -31.10
N ALA A 515 39.87 -0.33 -32.22
CA ALA A 515 39.62 0.95 -32.92
C ALA A 515 38.13 1.19 -33.29
N ASN A 516 37.36 0.11 -33.49
CA ASN A 516 35.91 0.19 -33.71
C ASN A 516 35.14 0.57 -32.44
N THR A 517 35.61 0.21 -31.26
CA THR A 517 34.98 0.51 -29.97
C THR A 517 35.04 2.00 -29.65
N GLN A 518 36.16 2.68 -29.97
CA GLN A 518 36.24 4.13 -29.80
C GLN A 518 35.29 4.89 -30.73
N THR A 519 35.12 4.39 -31.96
CA THR A 519 34.14 4.95 -32.92
C THR A 519 32.72 4.80 -32.39
N ILE A 520 32.42 3.64 -31.78
CA ILE A 520 31.13 3.34 -31.16
C ILE A 520 30.87 4.25 -29.94
N ILE A 521 31.86 4.44 -29.07
CA ILE A 521 31.78 5.35 -27.91
C ILE A 521 31.53 6.79 -28.39
N ASN A 522 32.23 7.25 -29.42
CA ASN A 522 32.03 8.59 -29.99
C ASN A 522 30.62 8.78 -30.57
N GLN A 523 30.01 7.73 -31.14
CA GLN A 523 28.62 7.78 -31.59
C GLN A 523 27.64 7.95 -30.43
N ILE A 524 27.85 7.25 -29.31
CA ILE A 524 27.00 7.43 -28.12
C ILE A 524 27.22 8.83 -27.52
N LYS A 525 28.46 9.29 -27.38
CA LYS A 525 28.77 10.64 -26.88
C LYS A 525 28.10 11.72 -27.73
N TYR A 526 28.06 11.56 -29.05
CA TYR A 526 27.33 12.47 -29.93
C TYR A 526 25.81 12.45 -29.66
N VAL A 527 25.20 11.25 -29.54
CA VAL A 527 23.76 11.13 -29.23
C VAL A 527 23.42 11.67 -27.85
N MET A 528 24.27 11.43 -26.84
CA MET A 528 24.12 11.98 -25.50
C MET A 528 24.30 13.50 -25.47
N ALA A 529 25.26 14.05 -26.23
CA ALA A 529 25.46 15.49 -26.37
C ALA A 529 24.22 16.19 -26.97
N GLN A 530 23.57 15.59 -27.96
CA GLN A 530 22.30 16.11 -28.53
C GLN A 530 21.16 16.17 -27.50
N MET A 531 21.19 15.30 -26.50
CA MET A 531 20.22 15.29 -25.41
C MET A 531 20.66 16.18 -24.24
N HIS A 532 21.89 16.72 -24.25
CA HIS A 532 22.55 17.29 -23.07
C HIS A 532 21.86 18.56 -22.61
N GLU A 533 21.46 19.47 -23.51
CA GLU A 533 20.88 20.82 -23.29
C GLU A 533 19.63 20.92 -22.39
N LEU A 534 19.17 19.80 -21.85
CA LEU A 534 17.97 19.72 -21.03
C LEU A 534 18.30 19.69 -19.51
N HIS A 535 18.99 20.72 -19.00
CA HIS A 535 19.87 20.66 -17.80
C HIS A 535 19.23 20.63 -16.38
N GLU A 536 17.90 20.58 -16.21
CA GLU A 536 17.29 20.79 -14.86
C GLU A 536 16.19 19.76 -14.49
N PHE A 537 16.48 18.46 -14.48
CA PHE A 537 15.43 17.43 -14.35
C PHE A 537 15.35 16.61 -13.07
N THR A 538 14.11 16.54 -12.58
CA THR A 538 13.59 15.68 -11.51
C THR A 538 13.11 14.31 -12.02
N THR A 539 13.54 13.83 -13.20
CA THR A 539 13.10 12.54 -13.79
C THR A 539 14.27 11.92 -14.62
N PRO A 540 14.49 10.58 -14.62
CA PRO A 540 15.55 9.93 -15.38
C PRO A 540 15.49 10.23 -16.86
N ARG A 541 16.65 10.54 -17.44
CA ARG A 541 16.74 10.93 -18.84
C ARG A 541 16.67 9.68 -19.70
N TYR A 542 17.54 8.69 -19.50
CA TYR A 542 17.66 7.62 -20.48
C TYR A 542 16.70 6.45 -20.20
N PHE A 543 15.69 6.26 -21.05
CA PHE A 543 14.74 5.15 -20.94
C PHE A 543 14.36 4.55 -22.30
N PHE A 544 14.02 3.26 -22.32
CA PHE A 544 13.56 2.52 -23.50
C PHE A 544 12.47 1.51 -23.10
N ILE A 545 11.81 0.89 -24.09
CA ILE A 545 10.71 -0.05 -23.85
C ILE A 545 11.01 -1.42 -24.43
N PHE A 546 10.50 -2.48 -23.79
CA PHE A 546 10.50 -3.84 -24.35
C PHE A 546 9.15 -4.54 -24.16
N PRO A 547 8.77 -5.48 -25.04
CA PRO A 547 7.61 -6.34 -24.83
C PRO A 547 7.75 -7.18 -23.56
N ALA A 548 6.70 -7.26 -22.75
CA ALA A 548 6.74 -7.82 -21.40
C ALA A 548 6.55 -9.35 -21.33
N LYS A 549 5.97 -9.99 -22.36
CA LYS A 549 5.73 -11.45 -22.41
C LYS A 549 6.20 -12.04 -23.74
N HIS A 550 6.62 -13.30 -23.75
CA HIS A 550 6.99 -14.01 -24.98
C HIS A 550 5.84 -14.09 -26.02
N SER A 551 4.57 -14.14 -25.59
CA SER A 551 3.40 -14.13 -26.46
C SER A 551 3.20 -12.80 -27.20
N ASP A 552 3.60 -11.66 -26.62
CA ASP A 552 3.51 -10.35 -27.27
C ASP A 552 4.53 -10.21 -28.41
N ARG A 553 5.66 -10.93 -28.30
CA ARG A 553 6.75 -10.96 -29.31
C ARG A 553 6.30 -11.56 -30.64
N THR A 554 5.46 -12.60 -30.59
CA THR A 554 4.88 -13.25 -31.78
C THR A 554 3.72 -12.46 -32.39
N ILE A 555 3.02 -11.64 -31.60
CA ILE A 555 1.81 -10.90 -32.00
C ILE A 555 2.12 -9.54 -32.64
N LEU A 556 3.24 -8.89 -32.30
CA LEU A 556 3.66 -7.61 -32.90
C LEU A 556 3.75 -7.67 -34.44
N ASN A 557 4.00 -8.83 -35.03
CA ASN A 557 4.08 -9.00 -36.48
C ASN A 557 2.70 -9.07 -37.19
N THR A 558 1.60 -9.34 -36.47
CA THR A 558 0.29 -9.63 -37.06
C THR A 558 -0.82 -8.63 -36.65
N VAL A 559 -0.58 -7.80 -35.64
CA VAL A 559 -1.58 -6.90 -35.06
C VAL A 559 -1.42 -5.44 -35.51
N ARG A 560 -2.52 -4.81 -35.96
CA ARG A 560 -2.55 -3.37 -36.32
C ARG A 560 -2.55 -2.42 -35.13
N GLU A 561 -2.93 -2.90 -33.95
CA GLU A 561 -3.06 -2.12 -32.72
C GLU A 561 -2.00 -2.52 -31.69
N TRP A 562 -0.77 -2.17 -32.03
CA TRP A 562 0.43 -2.46 -31.26
C TRP A 562 0.40 -1.90 -29.83
N TYR A 563 -0.48 -0.95 -29.54
CA TYR A 563 -0.60 -0.28 -28.25
C TYR A 563 -1.35 -1.08 -27.19
N HIS A 564 -1.94 -2.22 -27.56
CA HIS A 564 -2.54 -3.20 -26.62
C HIS A 564 -1.57 -4.28 -26.14
N LEU A 565 -0.33 -4.23 -26.62
CA LEU A 565 0.71 -5.16 -26.20
C LEU A 565 1.38 -4.64 -24.94
N HIS A 566 1.73 -5.54 -24.03
CA HIS A 566 2.39 -5.16 -22.80
C HIS A 566 3.82 -4.73 -23.10
N TYR A 567 4.13 -3.45 -22.88
CA TYR A 567 5.50 -2.97 -22.86
C TYR A 567 5.88 -2.57 -21.46
N LYS A 568 7.10 -2.90 -21.11
CA LYS A 568 7.74 -2.43 -19.90
C LYS A 568 8.75 -1.36 -20.25
N LEU A 569 8.70 -0.26 -19.51
CA LEU A 569 9.69 0.81 -19.54
C LEU A 569 10.88 0.41 -18.69
N TYR A 570 12.08 0.62 -19.21
CA TYR A 570 13.35 0.39 -18.56
C TYR A 570 14.16 1.67 -18.55
N PHE A 571 14.85 1.92 -17.45
CA PHE A 571 15.72 3.08 -17.30
C PHE A 571 17.19 2.66 -17.33
N LEU A 572 18.05 3.51 -17.88
CA LEU A 572 19.50 3.38 -17.78
C LEU A 572 20.00 4.15 -16.56
N CYS A 573 20.95 3.55 -15.84
CA CYS A 573 21.70 4.19 -14.77
C CYS A 573 22.76 5.14 -15.33
N GLU A 574 22.72 6.40 -14.90
CA GLU A 574 23.64 7.48 -15.30
C GLU A 574 24.88 7.54 -14.39
N CYS A 575 25.48 6.38 -14.07
CA CYS A 575 26.60 6.32 -13.13
C CYS A 575 27.91 6.93 -13.66
N SER A 576 27.98 7.28 -14.94
CA SER A 576 29.21 7.77 -15.60
C SER A 576 28.87 8.58 -16.86
N ASP A 577 29.70 9.59 -17.16
CA ASP A 577 29.66 10.32 -18.45
C ASP A 577 30.29 9.51 -19.59
N GLU A 578 31.07 8.49 -19.26
CA GLU A 578 31.62 7.53 -20.21
C GLU A 578 30.55 6.46 -20.54
N PRO A 579 30.08 6.38 -21.80
CA PRO A 579 28.92 5.58 -22.17
C PRO A 579 29.07 4.07 -21.97
N ASP A 580 30.29 3.55 -22.09
CA ASP A 580 30.62 2.14 -21.94
C ASP A 580 30.38 1.61 -20.51
N LYS A 581 30.23 2.52 -19.54
CA LYS A 581 29.92 2.20 -18.13
C LYS A 581 28.43 2.30 -17.78
N MET A 582 27.58 2.84 -18.66
CA MET A 582 26.14 2.90 -18.44
C MET A 582 25.51 1.51 -18.57
N HIS A 583 24.52 1.21 -17.73
CA HIS A 583 23.82 -0.07 -17.70
C HIS A 583 22.33 0.11 -17.40
N VAL A 584 21.53 -0.93 -17.60
CA VAL A 584 20.10 -0.94 -17.25
C VAL A 584 19.95 -1.01 -15.74
N ALA A 585 19.16 -0.11 -15.16
CA ALA A 585 18.90 -0.15 -13.73
C ALA A 585 18.26 -1.49 -13.32
N PRO A 586 18.63 -2.07 -12.16
CA PRO A 586 18.16 -3.39 -11.75
C PRO A 586 16.69 -3.32 -11.31
N HIS A 587 15.80 -3.52 -12.29
CA HIS A 587 14.37 -3.60 -12.07
C HIS A 587 13.69 -4.46 -13.16
N ASN A 588 12.52 -5.00 -12.83
CA ASN A 588 11.77 -5.92 -13.70
C ASN A 588 10.99 -5.21 -14.83
N GLY A 589 11.34 -3.96 -15.15
CA GLY A 589 10.58 -3.09 -16.05
C GLY A 589 9.27 -2.54 -15.44
N TYR A 590 8.90 -1.30 -15.79
CA TYR A 590 7.66 -0.66 -15.32
C TYR A 590 6.57 -0.81 -16.37
N SER A 591 5.41 -1.32 -15.97
CA SER A 591 4.25 -1.33 -16.85
C SER A 591 3.81 0.10 -17.16
N ILE A 592 3.52 0.36 -18.44
CA ILE A 592 3.16 1.68 -18.95
C ILE A 592 1.63 1.80 -19.03
N LYS A 593 1.04 2.70 -18.22
CA LYS A 593 -0.33 3.19 -18.39
C LYS A 593 -0.43 3.97 -19.69
N LYS A 594 -1.52 3.78 -20.44
CA LYS A 594 -1.79 4.50 -21.71
C LYS A 594 -0.64 4.39 -22.73
N THR A 595 -0.16 3.17 -22.97
CA THR A 595 0.92 2.83 -23.91
C THR A 595 0.88 3.59 -25.24
N ARG A 596 -0.31 3.75 -25.84
CA ARG A 596 -0.47 4.50 -27.10
C ARG A 596 -0.01 5.95 -26.99
N GLU A 597 -0.49 6.67 -25.98
CA GLU A 597 -0.19 8.08 -25.75
C GLU A 597 1.30 8.25 -25.43
N PHE A 598 1.82 7.39 -24.55
CA PHE A 598 3.24 7.38 -24.18
C PHE A 598 4.14 7.19 -25.41
N VAL A 599 3.95 6.12 -26.18
CA VAL A 599 4.81 5.81 -27.32
C VAL A 599 4.68 6.87 -28.42
N VAL A 600 3.49 7.43 -28.67
CA VAL A 600 3.32 8.50 -29.67
C VAL A 600 4.01 9.81 -29.23
N LYS A 601 3.85 10.19 -27.95
CA LYS A 601 4.43 11.41 -27.38
C LYS A 601 5.96 11.34 -27.34
N TYR A 602 6.50 10.22 -26.87
CA TYR A 602 7.95 10.04 -26.71
C TYR A 602 8.63 9.33 -27.88
N GLU A 603 7.96 9.09 -29.03
CA GLU A 603 8.55 8.37 -30.18
C GLU A 603 9.94 8.90 -30.60
N PRO A 604 10.16 10.22 -30.78
CA PRO A 604 11.49 10.73 -31.16
C PRO A 604 12.56 10.46 -30.10
N TYR A 605 12.14 10.45 -28.83
CA TYR A 605 13.00 10.19 -27.68
C TYR A 605 13.35 8.71 -27.57
N LEU A 606 12.33 7.84 -27.61
CA LEU A 606 12.45 6.39 -27.61
C LEU A 606 13.32 5.90 -28.77
N ARG A 607 13.22 6.53 -29.94
CA ARG A 607 14.09 6.21 -31.08
C ARG A 607 15.55 6.57 -30.82
N THR A 608 15.79 7.64 -30.09
CA THR A 608 17.14 8.11 -29.75
C THR A 608 17.77 7.23 -28.66
N THR A 609 17.01 6.90 -27.61
CA THR A 609 17.46 5.99 -26.55
C THR A 609 17.55 4.53 -27.00
N LEU A 610 16.72 4.10 -27.97
CA LEU A 610 16.84 2.79 -28.61
C LEU A 610 18.19 2.63 -29.32
N LYS A 611 18.69 3.68 -29.99
CA LYS A 611 20.04 3.67 -30.59
C LYS A 611 21.11 3.53 -29.51
N ILE A 612 20.97 4.21 -28.37
CA ILE A 612 21.88 4.05 -27.23
C ILE A 612 21.87 2.58 -26.77
N ALA A 613 20.69 1.99 -26.55
CA ALA A 613 20.56 0.58 -26.13
C ALA A 613 21.16 -0.42 -27.14
N GLN A 614 20.92 -0.22 -28.45
CA GLN A 614 21.52 -1.03 -29.52
C GLN A 614 23.05 -0.95 -29.53
N VAL A 615 23.60 0.20 -29.19
CA VAL A 615 25.04 0.38 -29.14
C VAL A 615 25.65 -0.19 -27.86
N LEU A 616 25.01 0.00 -26.70
CA LEU A 616 25.42 -0.63 -25.44
C LEU A 616 25.41 -2.16 -25.50
N LEU A 617 24.42 -2.75 -26.21
CA LEU A 617 24.37 -4.19 -26.46
C LEU A 617 25.57 -4.71 -27.26
N LYS A 618 26.12 -3.90 -28.18
CA LYS A 618 27.34 -4.25 -28.95
C LYS A 618 28.62 -4.14 -28.12
N LEU A 619 28.61 -3.33 -27.06
CA LEU A 619 29.72 -3.17 -26.12
C LEU A 619 29.73 -4.25 -25.02
N GLY A 620 28.63 -5.00 -24.86
CA GLY A 620 28.49 -6.04 -23.83
C GLY A 620 28.02 -5.53 -22.46
N SER A 621 27.78 -4.22 -22.31
CA SER A 621 27.37 -3.57 -21.04
C SER A 621 25.85 -3.56 -20.79
N PHE A 622 25.08 -4.38 -21.50
CA PHE A 622 23.60 -4.37 -21.47
C PHE A 622 23.08 -5.76 -21.10
N VAL A 623 22.56 -5.93 -19.88
CA VAL A 623 21.94 -7.18 -19.38
C VAL A 623 20.64 -6.83 -18.67
N ILE A 624 19.53 -7.49 -19.04
CA ILE A 624 18.22 -7.31 -18.38
C ILE A 624 17.95 -8.54 -17.50
N PRO A 625 17.59 -8.36 -16.21
CA PRO A 625 17.21 -9.48 -15.35
C PRO A 625 15.98 -10.24 -15.91
N GLN A 626 16.09 -11.58 -15.92
CA GLN A 626 15.24 -12.60 -16.54
C GLN A 626 13.76 -12.25 -16.81
N LEU A 627 13.31 -12.51 -18.06
CA LEU A 627 11.90 -12.60 -18.46
C LEU A 627 11.55 -14.05 -18.87
N ASP A 628 10.63 -14.66 -18.11
CA ASP A 628 9.84 -15.89 -18.35
C ASP A 628 10.43 -17.28 -17.99
N SER A 629 10.11 -17.82 -16.81
CA SER A 629 9.30 -19.06 -16.61
C SER A 629 9.22 -19.55 -15.15
N VAL A 630 8.08 -20.14 -14.80
CA VAL A 630 7.70 -20.69 -13.48
C VAL A 630 8.38 -22.05 -13.22
N SER A 631 9.00 -22.22 -12.05
CA SER A 631 8.94 -23.47 -11.25
C SER A 631 9.46 -23.24 -9.83
N GLU A 632 8.62 -23.54 -8.83
CA GLU A 632 9.11 -24.00 -7.53
C GLU A 632 10.13 -25.14 -7.74
N ALA A 633 11.19 -25.15 -6.93
CA ALA A 633 12.32 -26.10 -6.93
C ALA A 633 13.47 -25.81 -7.91
N ALA A 634 14.47 -25.07 -7.45
CA ALA A 634 15.88 -25.47 -7.43
C ALA A 634 16.72 -24.35 -6.78
N GLY A 635 17.47 -24.69 -5.74
CA GLY A 635 18.49 -23.81 -5.18
C GLY A 635 19.78 -23.88 -5.97
N SER A 636 20.38 -22.72 -6.24
CA SER A 636 21.82 -22.45 -6.35
C SER A 636 22.00 -21.06 -6.98
N GLY A 637 23.04 -20.34 -6.57
CA GLY A 637 23.32 -18.95 -6.92
C GLY A 637 23.36 -18.62 -8.42
N VAL A 638 23.28 -17.34 -8.74
CA VAL A 638 23.46 -16.81 -10.08
C VAL A 638 24.54 -15.75 -10.02
N ASP A 639 25.76 -16.15 -10.40
CA ASP A 639 26.84 -15.26 -10.83
C ASP A 639 26.38 -14.39 -12.02
N GLU A 640 26.98 -13.21 -12.17
CA GLU A 640 26.97 -12.44 -13.42
C GLU A 640 27.63 -13.24 -14.55
N ILE A 641 26.84 -14.06 -15.23
CA ILE A 641 27.26 -14.73 -16.45
C ILE A 641 27.01 -13.74 -17.60
N LEU A 642 28.09 -13.30 -18.28
CA LEU A 642 28.04 -12.65 -19.59
C LEU A 642 26.97 -13.34 -20.46
N PRO A 643 26.06 -12.59 -21.12
CA PRO A 643 24.96 -13.19 -21.84
C PRO A 643 25.51 -14.22 -22.84
N THR A 644 25.02 -15.45 -22.77
CA THR A 644 25.34 -16.46 -23.77
C THR A 644 25.01 -15.90 -25.17
N PRO A 645 25.69 -16.32 -26.24
CA PRO A 645 25.43 -15.83 -27.60
C PRO A 645 23.94 -15.89 -27.99
N ASP A 646 23.20 -16.87 -27.45
CA ASP A 646 21.75 -17.02 -27.62
C ASP A 646 20.93 -15.91 -26.93
N LYS A 647 21.32 -15.47 -25.73
CA LYS A 647 20.66 -14.36 -25.01
C LYS A 647 20.94 -13.01 -25.65
N GLN A 648 22.17 -12.79 -26.14
CA GLN A 648 22.51 -11.57 -26.87
C GLN A 648 21.68 -11.46 -28.17
N LYS A 649 21.54 -12.57 -28.89
CA LYS A 649 20.69 -12.67 -30.08
C LYS A 649 19.21 -12.41 -29.78
N GLU A 650 18.69 -12.94 -28.68
CA GLU A 650 17.32 -12.68 -28.23
C GLU A 650 17.07 -11.19 -27.96
N MET A 651 18.02 -10.51 -27.30
CA MET A 651 17.93 -9.06 -27.05
C MET A 651 18.03 -8.22 -28.33
N GLU A 652 18.88 -8.62 -29.29
CA GLU A 652 18.91 -7.99 -30.61
C GLU A 652 17.57 -8.12 -31.35
N GLU A 653 16.90 -9.27 -31.25
CA GLU A 653 15.58 -9.50 -31.84
C GLU A 653 14.51 -8.62 -31.19
N GLN A 654 14.57 -8.42 -29.87
CA GLN A 654 13.66 -7.52 -29.17
C GLN A 654 13.87 -6.05 -29.54
N LEU A 655 15.12 -5.58 -29.64
CA LEU A 655 15.42 -4.21 -30.07
C LEU A 655 14.93 -3.95 -31.50
N LYS A 656 15.07 -4.91 -32.41
CA LYS A 656 14.50 -4.85 -33.77
C LYS A 656 12.98 -4.80 -33.76
N LEU A 657 12.33 -5.44 -32.79
CA LEU A 657 10.88 -5.42 -32.66
C LEU A 657 10.37 -4.04 -32.21
N VAL A 658 11.06 -3.41 -31.28
CA VAL A 658 10.81 -2.03 -30.83
C VAL A 658 11.09 -1.04 -31.96
N GLU A 659 12.13 -1.24 -32.77
CA GLU A 659 12.40 -0.41 -33.94
C GLU A 659 11.24 -0.46 -34.95
N LYS A 660 10.76 -1.66 -35.29
CA LYS A 660 9.58 -1.85 -36.16
C LYS A 660 8.31 -1.21 -35.60
N LEU A 661 8.14 -1.24 -34.28
CA LEU A 661 7.03 -0.57 -33.61
C LEU A 661 7.06 0.94 -33.87
N LEU A 662 8.21 1.58 -33.59
CA LEU A 662 8.38 3.02 -33.77
C LEU A 662 8.17 3.44 -35.23
N ASP A 663 8.62 2.64 -36.20
CA ASP A 663 8.38 2.89 -37.62
C ASP A 663 6.89 2.82 -37.99
N ARG A 664 6.14 1.87 -37.42
CA ARG A 664 4.68 1.79 -37.61
C ARG A 664 3.95 2.98 -37.00
N VAL A 665 4.39 3.47 -35.83
CA VAL A 665 3.82 4.66 -35.19
C VAL A 665 3.94 5.86 -36.13
N VAL A 666 5.12 6.07 -36.72
CA VAL A 666 5.38 7.15 -37.68
C VAL A 666 4.51 6.99 -38.93
N HIS A 667 4.40 5.78 -39.49
CA HIS A 667 3.58 5.52 -40.68
C HIS A 667 2.07 5.71 -40.45
N GLN A 668 1.51 5.21 -39.34
CA GLN A 668 0.09 5.42 -38.99
C GLN A 668 -0.23 6.91 -38.78
N TRP A 669 0.70 7.65 -38.18
CA TRP A 669 0.54 9.08 -37.96
C TRP A 669 0.62 9.88 -39.27
N ALA A 670 1.56 9.54 -40.17
CA ALA A 670 1.66 10.15 -41.49
C ALA A 670 0.38 9.98 -42.34
N GLN A 671 -0.32 8.84 -42.21
CA GLN A 671 -1.60 8.60 -42.88
C GLN A 671 -2.75 9.42 -42.29
N SER A 672 -2.75 9.70 -40.96
CA SER A 672 -3.78 10.51 -40.29
C SER A 672 -3.73 12.01 -40.61
N LYS A 673 -2.56 12.51 -41.07
CA LYS A 673 -2.36 13.92 -41.46
C LYS A 673 -2.98 14.29 -42.81
N SER A 674 -3.39 13.30 -43.61
CA SER A 674 -4.06 13.50 -44.91
C SER A 674 -5.51 14.02 -44.75
N THR A 675 -6.12 13.87 -43.57
CA THR A 675 -7.56 14.09 -43.37
C THR A 675 -7.91 15.30 -42.50
N MET A 676 -6.95 16.03 -41.94
CA MET A 676 -7.19 17.19 -41.07
C MET A 676 -6.26 18.35 -41.43
N LEU A 677 -6.74 19.23 -42.30
CA LEU A 677 -6.18 20.58 -42.51
C LEU A 677 -6.68 21.48 -41.37
N GLY A 678 -5.83 21.71 -40.38
CA GLY A 678 -6.10 22.73 -39.36
C GLY A 678 -5.42 22.48 -38.02
N GLN A 679 -4.27 23.14 -37.83
CA GLN A 679 -3.67 23.48 -36.54
C GLN A 679 -3.27 22.31 -35.61
N ASP A 680 -2.08 21.75 -35.84
CA ASP A 680 -1.01 21.89 -34.84
C ASP A 680 0.38 21.81 -35.51
N LYS A 681 1.22 22.82 -35.27
CA LYS A 681 2.55 23.02 -35.87
C LYS A 681 3.67 22.51 -34.94
N SER A 682 3.41 21.50 -34.13
CA SER A 682 4.29 21.07 -33.02
C SER A 682 5.00 19.74 -33.26
N ARG A 683 5.41 19.40 -34.49
CA ARG A 683 6.47 18.39 -34.71
C ARG A 683 7.66 19.02 -35.41
N GLY A 684 8.69 19.25 -34.60
CA GLY A 684 9.91 20.01 -34.92
C GLY A 684 10.41 20.84 -33.73
N VAL A 685 9.59 21.02 -32.70
CA VAL A 685 10.04 21.63 -31.44
C VAL A 685 10.73 20.54 -30.60
N PRO A 686 11.96 20.75 -30.12
CA PRO A 686 12.61 19.86 -29.15
C PRO A 686 11.69 19.65 -27.94
N LEU A 687 11.61 18.42 -27.42
CA LEU A 687 10.87 18.11 -26.18
C LEU A 687 11.24 19.14 -25.10
N GLN A 688 10.25 19.79 -24.50
CA GLN A 688 10.48 20.85 -23.52
C GLN A 688 10.44 20.30 -22.08
N GLU A 689 10.91 21.08 -21.13
CA GLU A 689 11.15 20.70 -19.74
C GLU A 689 9.94 20.03 -19.04
N GLY A 690 8.72 20.49 -19.36
CA GLY A 690 7.48 19.98 -18.79
C GLY A 690 7.11 18.57 -19.26
N ASP A 691 7.57 18.15 -20.45
CA ASP A 691 7.16 16.88 -21.03
C ASP A 691 7.78 15.69 -20.31
N LEU A 692 9.07 15.74 -19.94
CA LEU A 692 9.73 14.59 -19.28
C LEU A 692 9.25 14.37 -17.83
N ARG A 693 8.75 15.41 -17.15
CA ARG A 693 8.12 15.28 -15.81
C ARG A 693 6.82 14.48 -15.85
N GLU A 694 6.20 14.33 -17.02
CA GLU A 694 4.98 13.54 -17.16
C GLU A 694 5.26 12.04 -17.35
N VAL A 695 6.52 11.61 -17.55
CA VAL A 695 6.85 10.19 -17.76
C VAL A 695 6.34 9.32 -16.60
N GLU A 696 6.49 9.76 -15.35
CA GLU A 696 5.98 9.06 -14.16
C GLU A 696 4.46 8.84 -14.18
N THR A 697 3.73 9.80 -14.75
CA THR A 697 2.27 9.76 -14.82
C THR A 697 1.77 8.63 -15.73
N TYR A 698 2.64 8.11 -16.60
CA TYR A 698 2.39 6.96 -17.45
C TYR A 698 2.82 5.63 -16.81
N LEU A 699 3.23 5.55 -15.54
CA LEU A 699 3.64 4.28 -14.90
C LEU A 699 2.53 3.68 -14.01
N GLU A 700 2.37 2.35 -14.02
CA GLU A 700 1.31 1.67 -13.26
C GLU A 700 1.46 1.77 -11.74
N VAL A 701 2.69 1.61 -11.23
CA VAL A 701 3.05 1.81 -9.83
C VAL A 701 3.89 3.07 -9.71
N ALA A 702 3.45 4.02 -8.89
CA ALA A 702 4.28 5.16 -8.48
C ALA A 702 4.88 4.82 -7.11
N ASP A 703 6.21 4.71 -7.04
CA ASP A 703 6.87 4.49 -5.77
C ASP A 703 6.65 5.72 -4.87
N ASN A 704 6.09 5.52 -3.68
CA ASN A 704 5.74 6.56 -2.71
C ASN A 704 6.94 7.35 -2.15
N LYS A 705 8.15 7.23 -2.73
CA LYS A 705 9.40 7.86 -2.30
C LYS A 705 10.27 8.45 -3.43
N ARG A 706 9.70 8.89 -4.57
CA ARG A 706 10.44 9.50 -5.70
C ARG A 706 11.52 8.61 -6.34
N SER A 707 11.38 7.28 -6.28
CA SER A 707 12.27 6.35 -6.97
C SER A 707 11.62 5.89 -8.28
N LEU A 708 12.21 6.19 -9.42
CA LEU A 708 11.80 5.63 -10.71
C LEU A 708 12.87 4.65 -11.15
N GLY A 709 12.55 3.39 -11.42
CA GLY A 709 13.59 2.46 -11.90
C GLY A 709 14.41 1.77 -10.82
N ASN A 710 14.15 2.00 -9.53
CA ASN A 710 15.20 1.97 -8.50
C ASN A 710 16.37 2.95 -8.79
N LEU A 711 16.13 3.99 -9.61
CA LEU A 711 17.04 5.12 -9.79
C LEU A 711 16.68 6.24 -8.81
N TYR A 712 17.70 6.97 -8.39
CA TYR A 712 17.61 8.06 -7.44
C TYR A 712 18.38 9.27 -7.99
N PRO A 713 17.85 10.49 -7.76
CA PRO A 713 18.47 11.72 -8.26
C PRO A 713 19.67 12.11 -7.41
N THR A 714 20.85 12.24 -8.01
CA THR A 714 22.02 12.88 -7.43
C THR A 714 22.35 14.17 -8.17
N VAL A 715 23.10 15.09 -7.54
CA VAL A 715 23.56 16.34 -8.15
C VAL A 715 25.08 16.26 -8.30
N THR A 716 25.62 16.48 -9.49
CA THR A 716 27.06 16.55 -9.70
C THR A 716 27.63 17.87 -9.18
N VAL A 717 28.96 17.96 -9.03
CA VAL A 717 29.65 19.14 -8.46
C VAL A 717 29.41 20.42 -9.28
N ASP A 718 29.15 20.28 -10.57
CA ASP A 718 28.78 21.34 -11.52
C ASP A 718 27.27 21.64 -11.56
N GLY A 719 26.47 21.02 -10.70
CA GLY A 719 25.05 21.32 -10.48
C GLY A 719 24.07 20.52 -11.33
N HIS A 720 24.52 19.52 -12.12
CA HIS A 720 23.64 18.72 -12.96
C HIS A 720 23.00 17.57 -12.19
N VAL A 721 21.70 17.32 -12.41
CA VAL A 721 21.01 16.18 -11.81
C VAL A 721 21.24 14.91 -12.64
N ARG A 722 21.75 13.85 -12.03
CA ARG A 722 21.88 12.49 -12.60
C ARG A 722 20.95 11.52 -11.92
N TRP A 723 20.49 10.51 -12.66
CA TRP A 723 19.66 9.44 -12.11
C TRP A 723 20.43 8.13 -12.09
N VAL A 724 20.79 7.67 -10.89
CA VAL A 724 21.68 6.54 -10.68
C VAL A 724 20.97 5.45 -9.88
N CYS A 725 21.26 4.17 -10.14
CA CYS A 725 20.59 3.07 -9.43
C CYS A 725 20.96 3.09 -7.95
N LEU A 726 20.16 2.46 -7.08
CA LEU A 726 20.41 2.46 -5.62
C LEU A 726 21.88 2.21 -5.25
N GLU A 727 22.52 1.24 -5.89
CA GLU A 727 23.94 0.95 -5.67
C GLU A 727 24.84 2.17 -5.93
N HIS A 728 24.64 2.85 -7.06
CA HIS A 728 25.38 4.07 -7.39
C HIS A 728 24.84 5.32 -6.68
N TYR A 729 23.59 5.34 -6.24
CA TYR A 729 23.02 6.45 -5.47
C TYR A 729 23.62 6.51 -4.08
N ASP A 730 23.79 5.35 -3.45
CA ASP A 730 24.52 5.26 -2.19
C ASP A 730 25.95 5.78 -2.42
N ASP A 731 26.60 5.50 -3.58
CA ASP A 731 27.92 6.05 -3.92
C ASP A 731 27.88 7.59 -4.03
N PHE A 732 26.90 8.13 -4.77
CA PHE A 732 26.80 9.55 -5.12
C PHE A 732 26.25 10.44 -3.99
N SER A 733 25.24 9.98 -3.24
CA SER A 733 24.66 10.68 -2.08
C SER A 733 25.68 10.76 -0.96
N PHE A 734 26.43 9.68 -0.74
CA PHE A 734 27.56 9.68 0.19
C PHE A 734 28.63 10.70 -0.24
N ASN A 735 29.02 10.71 -1.53
CA ASN A 735 29.98 11.66 -2.09
C ASN A 735 29.55 13.13 -1.89
N ASN A 736 28.27 13.47 -2.07
CA ASN A 736 27.78 14.84 -1.98
C ASN A 736 27.61 15.36 -0.55
N GLU A 737 27.16 14.53 0.39
CA GLU A 737 27.16 14.92 1.81
C GLU A 737 28.59 15.05 2.35
N MET A 738 29.50 14.19 1.89
CA MET A 738 30.93 14.32 2.16
C MET A 738 31.55 15.60 1.61
N LEU A 739 31.24 16.00 0.37
CA LEU A 739 31.77 17.23 -0.23
C LEU A 739 31.25 18.48 0.51
N LYS A 740 29.98 18.50 0.94
CA LYS A 740 29.46 19.57 1.81
C LYS A 740 30.13 19.62 3.17
N TYR A 741 30.43 18.46 3.75
CA TYR A 741 31.13 18.35 5.03
C TYR A 741 32.62 18.77 4.90
N ILE A 742 33.28 18.40 3.80
CA ILE A 742 34.65 18.83 3.45
C ILE A 742 34.69 20.35 3.21
N ASP A 743 33.74 20.93 2.48
CA ASP A 743 33.66 22.39 2.25
C ASP A 743 33.45 23.16 3.56
N GLN A 744 32.64 22.63 4.48
CA GLN A 744 32.46 23.20 5.82
C GLN A 744 33.75 23.11 6.64
N LEU A 745 34.48 22.00 6.60
CA LEU A 745 35.75 21.80 7.32
C LEU A 745 36.90 22.64 6.76
N VAL A 746 36.95 22.84 5.44
CA VAL A 746 37.92 23.72 4.77
C VAL A 746 37.68 25.19 5.16
N ALA A 747 36.43 25.60 5.39
CA ALA A 747 36.08 26.95 5.83
C ALA A 747 36.53 27.27 7.28
N ILE A 748 36.81 26.25 8.12
CA ILE A 748 37.21 26.40 9.54
C ILE A 748 38.73 26.35 9.76
N GLY A 749 39.53 26.13 8.71
CA GLY A 749 40.98 26.29 8.75
C GLY A 749 41.80 25.15 9.37
N GLU A 750 41.21 23.98 9.63
CA GLU A 750 41.93 22.80 10.14
C GLU A 750 42.47 21.93 9.00
N GLN A 751 43.61 22.32 8.41
CA GLN A 751 44.25 21.58 7.32
C GLN A 751 44.92 20.24 7.76
N SER A 752 44.87 19.85 9.04
CA SER A 752 45.59 18.67 9.55
C SER A 752 44.72 17.43 9.85
N VAL A 753 43.42 17.44 9.57
CA VAL A 753 42.52 16.29 9.83
C VAL A 753 41.90 15.70 8.55
N LEU A 754 42.44 16.08 7.39
CA LEU A 754 41.81 15.93 6.07
C LEU A 754 41.63 14.49 5.52
N PHE A 755 41.83 13.42 6.31
CA PHE A 755 41.86 12.04 5.79
C PHE A 755 41.06 10.97 6.56
N ASN A 756 40.42 11.25 7.70
CA ASN A 756 39.86 10.17 8.53
C ASN A 756 38.35 9.89 8.41
N HIS A 757 37.60 10.60 7.57
CA HIS A 757 36.12 10.44 7.53
C HIS A 757 35.50 10.31 6.13
N ILE A 758 36.27 9.99 5.07
CA ILE A 758 35.68 9.69 3.76
C ILE A 758 35.34 8.19 3.71
N ASN A 759 34.06 7.81 3.63
CA ASN A 759 33.68 6.40 3.41
C ASN A 759 32.58 6.17 2.36
N ILE A 760 32.82 6.71 1.16
CA ILE A 760 31.97 6.55 -0.03
C ILE A 760 31.75 5.07 -0.25
N THR A 761 30.48 4.64 -0.18
CA THR A 761 30.05 3.25 -0.41
C THR A 761 31.11 2.21 -0.19
N THR A 762 31.36 1.97 1.09
CA THR A 762 32.30 0.97 1.53
C THR A 762 31.93 -0.38 0.95
N LYS A 763 32.57 -0.76 -0.14
CA LYS A 763 32.62 -2.13 -0.63
C LYS A 763 33.83 -2.78 0.02
N TRP A 764 33.61 -3.94 0.61
CA TRP A 764 34.71 -4.73 1.15
C TRP A 764 35.20 -5.70 0.08
N LYS A 765 36.50 -5.95 0.09
CA LYS A 765 37.07 -7.07 -0.67
C LYS A 765 36.31 -8.34 -0.27
N GLN A 766 35.90 -9.14 -1.25
CA GLN A 766 35.10 -10.34 -0.97
C GLN A 766 35.91 -11.47 -0.33
N HIS A 767 37.23 -11.44 -0.44
CA HIS A 767 38.12 -12.40 0.20
C HIS A 767 38.55 -11.87 1.57
N GLY A 768 38.14 -12.57 2.63
CA GLY A 768 38.54 -12.28 3.99
C GLY A 768 39.98 -12.70 4.27
N ILE A 769 40.62 -12.00 5.18
CA ILE A 769 41.92 -12.33 5.74
C ILE A 769 41.66 -12.91 7.13
N THR A 770 42.01 -14.18 7.35
CA THR A 770 42.04 -14.74 8.70
C THR A 770 43.10 -14.02 9.53
N ILE A 771 42.67 -13.32 10.57
CA ILE A 771 43.57 -12.57 11.47
C ILE A 771 43.81 -13.27 12.80
N ALA A 772 42.90 -14.18 13.20
CA ALA A 772 42.96 -14.93 14.44
C ALA A 772 42.25 -16.28 14.28
N GLY A 773 42.80 -17.33 14.90
CA GLY A 773 42.27 -18.69 14.85
C GLY A 773 42.67 -19.50 13.60
N ASP A 774 41.79 -20.39 13.15
CA ASP A 774 41.94 -21.25 11.95
C ASP A 774 43.10 -22.28 12.00
N ASN A 775 43.58 -22.62 13.21
CA ASN A 775 44.63 -23.63 13.43
C ASN A 775 44.14 -24.86 14.21
N GLY A 776 42.82 -25.07 14.29
CA GLY A 776 42.18 -26.08 15.13
C GLY A 776 41.34 -25.46 16.26
N TYR A 777 40.70 -26.32 17.05
CA TYR A 777 39.69 -25.97 18.06
C TYR A 777 40.14 -26.27 19.50
N ASP A 778 41.44 -26.36 19.76
CA ASP A 778 41.96 -26.60 21.11
C ASP A 778 42.33 -25.26 21.79
N ASN A 779 42.95 -25.33 22.97
CA ASN A 779 43.25 -24.17 23.80
C ASN A 779 44.61 -23.50 23.50
N GLN A 780 45.26 -23.84 22.39
CA GLN A 780 46.53 -23.21 22.01
C GLN A 780 46.31 -21.72 21.71
N LEU A 781 47.38 -20.91 21.80
CA LEU A 781 47.29 -19.46 21.65
C LEU A 781 47.06 -18.99 20.20
N ASN A 782 47.22 -19.85 19.21
CA ASN A 782 46.89 -19.61 17.81
C ASN A 782 45.53 -20.21 17.39
N GLN A 783 44.74 -20.73 18.34
CA GLN A 783 43.48 -21.43 18.11
C GLN A 783 42.33 -20.75 18.85
N LEU A 784 41.12 -20.86 18.31
CA LEU A 784 39.87 -20.38 18.90
C LEU A 784 38.82 -21.49 18.79
N ASP A 785 37.95 -21.61 19.78
CA ASP A 785 36.87 -22.59 19.80
C ASP A 785 35.52 -21.93 20.08
N TYR A 786 34.63 -21.98 19.07
CA TYR A 786 33.34 -21.30 19.05
C TYR A 786 33.39 -19.83 19.51
N PRO A 787 34.28 -18.97 18.97
CA PRO A 787 34.33 -17.56 19.33
C PRO A 787 32.98 -16.89 19.08
N GLN A 788 32.58 -15.95 19.95
CA GLN A 788 31.24 -15.34 19.91
C GLN A 788 31.29 -13.84 19.62
N GLY A 789 31.76 -13.06 20.60
CA GLY A 789 31.89 -11.61 20.55
C GLY A 789 33.31 -11.14 20.27
N ILE A 790 33.40 -9.93 19.75
CA ILE A 790 34.64 -9.28 19.34
C ILE A 790 34.58 -7.79 19.68
N TYR A 791 35.70 -7.23 20.12
CA TYR A 791 35.88 -5.79 20.25
C TYR A 791 37.21 -5.38 19.63
N VAL A 792 37.16 -4.41 18.72
CA VAL A 792 38.34 -3.86 18.05
C VAL A 792 38.74 -2.57 18.76
N ASP A 793 39.95 -2.54 19.31
CA ASP A 793 40.55 -1.38 19.97
C ASP A 793 41.69 -0.81 19.12
N ASP A 794 41.35 0.16 18.29
CA ASP A 794 42.30 0.78 17.36
C ASP A 794 43.37 1.63 18.04
N ASP A 795 43.07 2.20 19.21
CA ASP A 795 44.03 3.02 19.97
C ASP A 795 45.25 2.17 20.38
N HIS A 796 45.00 0.89 20.70
CA HIS A 796 46.03 -0.08 21.08
C HIS A 796 46.34 -1.12 19.99
N GLN A 797 45.77 -0.97 18.78
CA GLN A 797 45.93 -1.89 17.64
C GLN A 797 45.71 -3.36 18.03
N THR A 798 44.62 -3.60 18.74
CA THR A 798 44.37 -4.86 19.45
C THR A 798 42.91 -5.29 19.32
N ILE A 799 42.68 -6.60 19.29
CA ILE A 799 41.34 -7.20 19.19
C ILE A 799 41.12 -8.09 20.41
N TYR A 800 40.00 -7.87 21.11
CA TYR A 800 39.55 -8.75 22.18
C TYR A 800 38.50 -9.71 21.65
N ILE A 801 38.67 -11.00 21.92
CA ILE A 801 37.83 -12.07 21.39
C ILE A 801 37.30 -12.91 22.56
N ALA A 802 35.98 -13.09 22.60
CA ALA A 802 35.34 -14.03 23.52
C ALA A 802 35.43 -15.46 22.97
N ASP A 803 36.49 -16.17 23.36
CA ASP A 803 36.76 -17.57 23.01
C ASP A 803 35.93 -18.49 23.91
N CYS A 804 34.66 -18.62 23.54
CA CYS A 804 33.59 -19.11 24.40
C CYS A 804 33.83 -20.53 24.92
N ALA A 805 34.12 -21.49 24.03
CA ALA A 805 34.27 -22.88 24.45
C ALA A 805 35.58 -23.13 25.22
N ASN A 806 36.61 -22.33 24.98
CA ASN A 806 37.84 -22.32 25.79
C ASN A 806 37.71 -21.52 27.10
N HIS A 807 36.56 -20.87 27.35
CA HIS A 807 36.24 -20.14 28.57
C HIS A 807 37.27 -19.04 28.92
N ARG A 808 37.63 -18.24 27.92
CA ARG A 808 38.65 -17.19 28.05
C ARG A 808 38.35 -15.99 27.16
N ILE A 809 38.96 -14.87 27.49
CA ILE A 809 39.10 -13.73 26.58
C ILE A 809 40.55 -13.71 26.06
N VAL A 810 40.68 -13.64 24.74
CA VAL A 810 41.97 -13.56 24.06
C VAL A 810 42.16 -12.16 23.51
N GLU A 811 43.28 -11.56 23.85
CA GLU A 811 43.80 -10.35 23.24
C GLU A 811 44.67 -10.73 22.04
N TRP A 812 44.43 -10.11 20.89
CA TRP A 812 45.15 -10.38 19.65
C TRP A 812 45.64 -9.08 19.02
N LYS A 813 46.95 -8.84 19.08
CA LYS A 813 47.57 -7.65 18.47
C LYS A 813 47.59 -7.76 16.95
N TYR A 814 47.44 -6.64 16.27
CA TYR A 814 47.47 -6.60 14.80
C TYR A 814 48.75 -7.24 14.26
N GLY A 815 48.60 -8.19 13.32
CA GLY A 815 49.70 -8.94 12.70
C GLY A 815 50.33 -10.05 13.56
N ALA A 816 49.89 -10.25 14.81
CA ALA A 816 50.38 -11.35 15.64
C ALA A 816 49.88 -12.71 15.14
N LYS A 817 50.71 -13.75 15.32
CA LYS A 817 50.35 -15.15 14.98
C LYS A 817 49.68 -15.90 16.13
N ASN A 818 49.80 -15.39 17.35
CA ASN A 818 49.24 -15.97 18.56
C ASN A 818 48.60 -14.85 19.37
N GLY A 819 47.46 -15.14 19.98
CA GLY A 819 46.86 -14.27 20.99
C GLY A 819 47.47 -14.46 22.38
N GLN A 820 47.04 -13.63 23.31
CA GLN A 820 47.37 -13.68 24.73
C GLN A 820 46.08 -13.78 25.54
N VAL A 821 46.04 -14.69 26.52
CA VAL A 821 44.88 -14.76 27.43
C VAL A 821 44.95 -13.60 28.40
N VAL A 822 43.90 -12.78 28.42
CA VAL A 822 43.78 -11.61 29.31
C VAL A 822 42.74 -11.78 30.41
N ALA A 823 41.79 -12.70 30.23
CA ALA A 823 40.85 -13.09 31.26
C ALA A 823 40.45 -14.57 31.12
N GLY A 824 40.23 -15.26 32.24
CA GLY A 824 39.89 -16.68 32.25
C GLY A 824 41.04 -17.59 31.79
N GLY A 825 40.72 -18.68 31.06
CA GLY A 825 41.70 -19.66 30.57
C GLY A 825 42.20 -20.67 31.61
N ASN A 826 41.86 -20.48 32.90
CA ASN A 826 42.20 -21.37 34.00
C ASN A 826 41.11 -22.42 34.29
N ARG A 827 40.61 -23.06 33.21
CA ARG A 827 39.45 -23.98 33.17
C ARG A 827 38.09 -23.28 33.37
N LYS A 828 37.04 -23.98 32.95
CA LYS A 828 35.64 -23.63 33.23
C LYS A 828 35.41 -23.50 34.74
N GLY A 829 34.78 -22.42 35.17
CA GLY A 829 34.33 -22.27 36.55
C GLY A 829 33.72 -20.91 36.83
N ASN A 830 33.42 -20.63 38.10
CA ASN A 830 32.73 -19.42 38.56
C ASN A 830 33.52 -18.59 39.58
N ARG A 831 34.78 -18.95 39.84
CA ARG A 831 35.69 -18.14 40.68
C ARG A 831 35.95 -16.78 40.04
N SER A 832 36.55 -15.86 40.79
CA SER A 832 36.92 -14.53 40.31
C SER A 832 37.96 -14.59 39.17
N ASP A 833 38.79 -15.62 39.12
CA ASP A 833 39.82 -15.85 38.09
C ASP A 833 39.34 -16.75 36.93
N GLN A 834 38.05 -17.14 36.90
CA GLN A 834 37.49 -18.11 35.95
C GLN A 834 36.27 -17.56 35.21
N LEU A 835 36.13 -18.01 33.97
CA LEU A 835 34.97 -17.74 33.12
C LEU A 835 34.26 -19.05 32.75
N ASN A 836 33.04 -18.94 32.25
CA ASN A 836 32.23 -20.04 31.78
C ASN A 836 31.41 -19.59 30.57
N ASN A 837 31.86 -19.98 29.37
CA ASN A 837 31.22 -19.62 28.10
C ASN A 837 31.00 -18.11 27.95
N PRO A 838 32.06 -17.28 27.98
CA PRO A 838 31.92 -15.85 27.75
C PRO A 838 31.34 -15.60 26.34
N ARG A 839 30.35 -14.71 26.25
CA ARG A 839 29.64 -14.42 24.99
C ARG A 839 30.14 -13.17 24.30
N ASP A 840 30.50 -12.14 25.07
CA ASP A 840 30.86 -10.85 24.52
C ASP A 840 31.84 -10.13 25.44
N VAL A 841 32.60 -9.19 24.88
CA VAL A 841 33.60 -8.40 25.58
C VAL A 841 33.64 -7.00 24.99
N ILE A 842 33.77 -5.97 25.83
CA ILE A 842 34.00 -4.58 25.42
C ILE A 842 35.09 -3.95 26.28
N VAL A 843 35.76 -2.91 25.76
CA VAL A 843 36.76 -2.15 26.53
C VAL A 843 36.10 -0.92 27.17
N ASP A 844 36.30 -0.77 28.48
CA ASP A 844 36.00 0.44 29.24
C ASP A 844 37.27 1.29 29.32
N LYS A 845 37.42 2.18 28.34
CA LYS A 845 38.59 3.07 28.20
C LYS A 845 38.76 4.01 29.39
N THR A 846 37.68 4.34 30.11
CA THR A 846 37.74 5.28 31.24
C THR A 846 38.42 4.68 32.47
N ASN A 847 38.23 3.37 32.67
CA ASN A 847 38.77 2.63 33.81
C ASN A 847 39.91 1.68 33.42
N ASP A 848 40.40 1.77 32.17
CA ASP A 848 41.42 0.88 31.59
C ASP A 848 41.12 -0.60 31.89
N SER A 849 39.89 -1.04 31.59
CA SER A 849 39.39 -2.37 31.96
C SER A 849 38.57 -2.99 30.84
N ILE A 850 38.40 -4.31 30.87
CA ILE A 850 37.47 -5.00 29.97
C ILE A 850 36.21 -5.44 30.71
N ILE A 851 35.07 -5.31 30.05
CA ILE A 851 33.77 -5.77 30.55
C ILE A 851 33.39 -7.02 29.78
N ILE A 852 33.07 -8.09 30.49
CA ILE A 852 32.88 -9.43 29.93
C ILE A 852 31.49 -9.93 30.30
N CYS A 853 30.77 -10.42 29.30
CA CYS A 853 29.55 -11.18 29.54
C CYS A 853 29.91 -12.64 29.79
N ASP A 854 29.87 -13.06 31.06
CA ASP A 854 30.15 -14.42 31.53
C ASP A 854 28.85 -15.23 31.60
N TRP A 855 28.26 -15.47 30.43
CA TRP A 855 26.91 -16.02 30.26
C TRP A 855 26.66 -17.31 31.04
N GLY A 856 27.61 -18.25 31.03
CA GLY A 856 27.44 -19.53 31.74
C GLY A 856 27.40 -19.39 33.26
N ASN A 857 27.89 -18.28 33.81
CA ASN A 857 27.79 -17.92 35.22
C ASN A 857 26.72 -16.85 35.49
N ARG A 858 25.96 -16.42 34.48
CA ARG A 858 24.88 -15.44 34.57
C ARG A 858 25.29 -14.11 35.21
N ARG A 859 26.43 -13.57 34.78
CA ARG A 859 26.99 -12.33 35.34
C ARG A 859 27.73 -11.52 34.29
N VAL A 860 27.86 -10.23 34.54
CA VAL A 860 28.78 -9.33 33.83
C VAL A 860 29.95 -9.00 34.77
N ILE A 861 31.16 -9.15 34.26
CA ILE A 861 32.41 -8.98 35.02
C ILE A 861 33.19 -7.80 34.46
N ARG A 862 33.77 -6.98 35.34
CA ARG A 862 34.83 -6.04 35.01
C ARG A 862 36.19 -6.63 35.37
N TRP A 863 37.13 -6.58 34.43
CA TRP A 863 38.49 -7.07 34.61
C TRP A 863 39.46 -5.93 34.39
N SER A 864 40.12 -5.46 35.46
CA SER A 864 41.06 -4.33 35.43
C SER A 864 42.48 -4.78 35.78
N PRO A 865 43.52 -4.06 35.32
CA PRO A 865 44.91 -4.29 35.74
C PRO A 865 45.08 -4.23 37.26
N GLU A 866 44.31 -3.37 37.96
CA GLU A 866 44.35 -3.22 39.42
C GLU A 866 43.90 -4.49 40.17
N ASN A 867 42.98 -5.25 39.59
CA ASN A 867 42.47 -6.50 40.17
C ASN A 867 43.36 -7.73 39.85
N GLY A 868 44.48 -7.53 39.16
CA GLY A 868 45.41 -8.58 38.77
C GLY A 868 44.76 -9.64 37.89
N THR A 869 44.78 -10.90 38.31
CA THR A 869 44.18 -12.02 37.57
C THR A 869 42.73 -12.32 37.97
N ASN A 870 42.07 -11.41 38.69
CA ASN A 870 40.69 -11.59 39.16
C ASN A 870 39.75 -10.57 38.50
N GLY A 871 38.55 -11.01 38.15
CA GLY A 871 37.45 -10.14 37.74
C GLY A 871 36.50 -9.80 38.89
N GLU A 872 35.94 -8.60 38.84
CA GLU A 872 34.90 -8.10 39.73
C GLU A 872 33.52 -8.27 39.09
N THR A 873 32.57 -8.88 39.80
CA THR A 873 31.18 -9.00 39.29
C THR A 873 30.45 -7.67 39.47
N ILE A 874 30.09 -7.02 38.36
CA ILE A 874 29.38 -5.73 38.36
C ILE A 874 27.87 -5.88 38.16
N ILE A 875 27.42 -6.95 37.50
CA ILE A 875 25.99 -7.29 37.36
C ILE A 875 25.83 -8.79 37.60
N SER A 876 24.85 -9.19 38.41
CA SER A 876 24.56 -10.59 38.73
C SER A 876 23.14 -10.99 38.31
N ASN A 877 22.87 -12.29 38.23
CA ASN A 877 21.56 -12.86 37.88
C ASN A 877 21.00 -12.39 36.52
N ILE A 878 21.89 -12.23 35.54
CA ILE A 878 21.55 -11.80 34.19
C ILE A 878 22.01 -12.85 33.18
N ASP A 879 21.12 -13.31 32.30
CA ASP A 879 21.50 -14.20 31.20
C ASP A 879 22.07 -13.36 30.03
N CYS A 880 23.16 -12.62 30.31
CA CYS A 880 23.73 -11.63 29.40
C CYS A 880 24.12 -12.25 28.05
N TYR A 881 23.96 -11.53 26.94
CA TYR A 881 24.45 -12.01 25.65
C TYR A 881 25.32 -10.98 24.94
N GLY A 882 24.79 -9.80 24.65
CA GLY A 882 25.50 -8.67 24.04
C GLY A 882 25.74 -7.55 25.04
N LEU A 883 26.86 -6.86 24.87
CA LEU A 883 27.28 -5.71 25.67
C LEU A 883 27.57 -4.51 24.76
N THR A 884 27.17 -3.32 25.20
CA THR A 884 27.68 -2.08 24.62
C THR A 884 27.68 -0.96 25.65
N MET A 885 28.54 0.03 25.48
CA MET A 885 28.67 1.16 26.41
C MET A 885 28.63 2.45 25.63
N ASP A 886 27.81 3.40 26.08
CA ASP A 886 27.74 4.71 25.43
C ASP A 886 28.87 5.64 25.91
N LYS A 887 28.99 6.80 25.26
CA LYS A 887 30.02 7.81 25.57
C LYS A 887 29.96 8.37 27.00
N ASN A 888 28.85 8.17 27.72
CA ASN A 888 28.72 8.60 29.12
C ASN A 888 29.18 7.50 30.10
N GLY A 889 29.49 6.30 29.60
CA GLY A 889 29.83 5.14 30.43
C GLY A 889 28.61 4.34 30.90
N ASP A 890 27.41 4.59 30.36
CA ASP A 890 26.24 3.77 30.68
C ASP A 890 26.36 2.42 29.94
N LEU A 891 26.24 1.31 30.68
CA LEU A 891 26.38 -0.05 30.17
C LEU A 891 25.00 -0.61 29.77
N TYR A 892 24.88 -1.08 28.54
CA TYR A 892 23.69 -1.75 28.03
C TYR A 892 23.96 -3.25 27.92
N VAL A 893 22.99 -4.05 28.35
CA VAL A 893 23.10 -5.52 28.39
C VAL A 893 21.79 -6.15 27.90
N SER A 894 21.87 -7.03 26.91
CA SER A 894 20.74 -7.87 26.52
C SER A 894 20.63 -9.09 27.45
N ASP A 895 19.45 -9.33 28.00
CA ASP A 895 19.13 -10.53 28.76
C ASP A 895 18.38 -11.50 27.84
N TYR A 896 19.10 -12.55 27.43
CA TYR A 896 18.62 -13.55 26.48
C TYR A 896 17.35 -14.25 26.98
N LYS A 897 17.23 -14.50 28.29
CA LYS A 897 16.09 -15.27 28.85
C LYS A 897 14.93 -14.39 29.25
N ARG A 898 15.18 -13.16 29.70
CA ARG A 898 14.11 -12.20 30.04
C ARG A 898 13.51 -11.50 28.82
N ASN A 899 14.15 -11.62 27.64
CA ASN A 899 13.69 -10.99 26.41
C ASN A 899 13.64 -9.46 26.51
N GLU A 900 14.70 -8.87 27.06
CA GLU A 900 14.81 -7.44 27.31
C GLU A 900 16.25 -6.95 27.16
N VAL A 901 16.40 -5.64 26.98
CA VAL A 901 17.68 -4.94 27.07
C VAL A 901 17.61 -3.95 28.21
N THR A 902 18.61 -3.98 29.08
CA THR A 902 18.70 -3.15 30.27
C THR A 902 19.90 -2.20 30.18
N ARG A 903 19.71 -0.95 30.62
CA ARG A 903 20.77 0.05 30.80
C ARG A 903 21.12 0.18 32.28
N TRP A 904 22.40 0.21 32.58
CA TRP A 904 22.99 0.29 33.91
C TRP A 904 23.95 1.48 33.97
N LYS A 905 23.69 2.40 34.90
CA LYS A 905 24.64 3.48 35.21
C LYS A 905 25.58 3.04 36.32
N GLN A 906 26.73 3.70 36.40
CA GLN A 906 27.70 3.43 37.46
C GLN A 906 27.06 3.59 38.86
N GLY A 907 27.11 2.51 39.65
CA GLY A 907 26.55 2.47 41.01
C GLY A 907 25.07 2.09 41.11
N GLU A 908 24.36 1.91 40.00
CA GLU A 908 22.98 1.39 40.02
C GLU A 908 22.97 -0.09 40.39
N THR A 909 22.03 -0.49 41.26
CA THR A 909 21.83 -1.89 41.67
C THR A 909 20.77 -2.61 40.83
N GLU A 910 19.99 -1.88 40.03
CA GLU A 910 18.94 -2.39 39.15
C GLU A 910 19.02 -1.71 37.78
N GLY A 911 18.94 -2.49 36.71
CA GLY A 911 18.97 -1.99 35.34
C GLY A 911 17.61 -1.43 34.90
N THR A 912 17.64 -0.35 34.12
CA THR A 912 16.44 0.22 33.48
C THR A 912 16.16 -0.50 32.17
N ILE A 913 14.96 -1.05 31.97
CA ILE A 913 14.56 -1.65 30.69
C ILE A 913 14.46 -0.54 29.61
N VAL A 914 15.16 -0.72 28.50
CA VAL A 914 15.20 0.23 27.37
C VAL A 914 14.68 -0.36 26.06
N ALA A 915 14.57 -1.69 25.96
CA ALA A 915 13.91 -2.38 24.86
C ALA A 915 13.32 -3.73 25.35
N GLY A 916 12.17 -4.13 24.80
CA GLY A 916 11.47 -5.35 25.23
C GLY A 916 10.82 -5.23 26.61
N GLY A 917 10.88 -6.30 27.43
CA GLY A 917 10.34 -6.33 28.79
C GLY A 917 8.84 -6.60 28.90
N ASN A 918 8.13 -6.80 27.78
CA ASN A 918 6.69 -7.12 27.75
C ASN A 918 6.41 -8.61 27.47
N GLY A 919 7.32 -9.48 27.93
CA GLY A 919 7.29 -10.91 27.68
C GLY A 919 7.81 -11.31 26.29
N GLN A 920 7.91 -12.62 26.09
CA GLN A 920 8.36 -13.21 24.84
C GLN A 920 7.28 -13.10 23.75
N GLY A 921 7.62 -12.59 22.57
CA GLY A 921 6.71 -12.54 21.43
C GLY A 921 7.25 -11.75 20.25
N ASN A 922 6.41 -11.50 19.24
CA ASN A 922 6.78 -10.84 17.99
C ASN A 922 6.07 -9.48 17.77
N GLN A 923 5.33 -8.99 18.76
CA GLN A 923 4.76 -7.64 18.73
C GLN A 923 5.87 -6.57 18.74
N LEU A 924 5.55 -5.33 18.39
CA LEU A 924 6.53 -4.24 18.32
C LEU A 924 7.08 -3.82 19.68
N ASN A 925 6.45 -4.21 20.78
CA ASN A 925 6.90 -4.00 22.16
C ASN A 925 7.52 -5.25 22.81
N GLN A 926 7.68 -6.35 22.05
CA GLN A 926 8.18 -7.64 22.52
C GLN A 926 9.45 -8.05 21.78
N LEU A 927 10.26 -8.87 22.43
CA LEU A 927 11.46 -9.50 21.88
C LEU A 927 11.37 -11.02 22.09
N TYR A 928 12.17 -11.78 21.36
CA TYR A 928 12.36 -13.20 21.54
C TYR A 928 13.85 -13.57 21.39
N HIS A 929 14.47 -13.86 22.53
CA HIS A 929 15.88 -14.22 22.67
C HIS A 929 16.82 -13.16 22.03
N PRO A 930 16.79 -11.91 22.53
CA PRO A 930 17.66 -10.86 22.01
C PRO A 930 19.13 -11.19 22.27
N THR A 931 19.98 -10.93 21.26
CA THR A 931 21.42 -11.26 21.32
C THR A 931 22.27 -10.00 21.27
N TYR A 932 22.79 -9.60 20.10
CA TYR A 932 23.60 -8.39 19.95
C TYR A 932 22.78 -7.13 20.11
N ILE A 933 23.45 -6.09 20.59
CA ILE A 933 22.92 -4.75 20.77
C ILE A 933 23.90 -3.71 20.25
N PHE A 934 23.37 -2.62 19.70
CA PHE A 934 24.13 -1.43 19.34
C PHE A 934 23.36 -0.20 19.82
N VAL A 935 24.08 0.83 20.28
CA VAL A 935 23.48 2.09 20.74
C VAL A 935 24.08 3.24 19.93
N ASP A 936 23.22 4.00 19.25
CA ASP A 936 23.63 5.17 18.47
C ASP A 936 23.82 6.42 19.36
N GLU A 937 24.31 7.52 18.77
CA GLU A 937 24.57 8.77 19.49
C GLU A 937 23.31 9.43 20.08
N ASP A 938 22.14 9.10 19.53
CA ASP A 938 20.83 9.55 20.01
C ASP A 938 20.27 8.66 21.13
N HIS A 939 21.04 7.66 21.57
CA HIS A 939 20.67 6.62 22.52
C HIS A 939 19.50 5.76 22.05
N SER A 940 19.35 5.57 20.75
CA SER A 940 18.48 4.54 20.20
C SER A 940 19.16 3.18 20.31
N VAL A 941 18.39 2.17 20.72
CA VAL A 941 18.90 0.81 20.93
C VAL A 941 18.48 -0.07 19.76
N TYR A 942 19.46 -0.61 19.05
CA TYR A 942 19.29 -1.62 18.02
C TYR A 942 19.49 -2.99 18.63
N VAL A 943 18.58 -3.92 18.36
CA VAL A 943 18.56 -5.24 18.98
C VAL A 943 18.36 -6.30 17.92
N SER A 944 19.28 -7.27 17.87
CA SER A 944 19.08 -8.51 17.11
C SER A 944 18.03 -9.35 17.83
N ASP A 945 16.79 -9.30 17.32
CA ASP A 945 15.64 -10.04 17.83
C ASP A 945 15.63 -11.45 17.21
N THR A 946 16.60 -12.24 17.64
CA THR A 946 17.14 -13.41 16.95
C THR A 946 16.09 -14.46 16.60
N ASN A 947 15.17 -14.78 17.49
CA ASN A 947 14.15 -15.81 17.22
C ASN A 947 12.93 -15.29 16.46
N ASN A 948 12.85 -13.98 16.23
CA ASN A 948 11.86 -13.36 15.35
C ASN A 948 12.45 -12.99 13.98
N ASP A 949 13.69 -13.39 13.67
CA ASP A 949 14.35 -13.21 12.38
C ASP A 949 14.35 -11.74 11.91
N ARG A 950 14.61 -10.80 12.84
CA ARG A 950 14.59 -9.36 12.59
C ARG A 950 15.59 -8.61 13.45
N VAL A 951 15.90 -7.38 13.04
CA VAL A 951 16.58 -6.38 13.88
C VAL A 951 15.62 -5.24 14.13
N MET A 952 15.54 -4.82 15.38
CA MET A 952 14.59 -3.81 15.85
C MET A 952 15.34 -2.60 16.40
N LYS A 953 14.84 -1.39 16.14
CA LYS A 953 15.33 -0.12 16.73
C LYS A 953 14.30 0.43 17.71
N TRP A 954 14.71 0.72 18.94
CA TRP A 954 13.95 1.50 19.92
C TRP A 954 14.55 2.89 20.07
N MET A 955 13.77 3.92 19.77
CA MET A 955 14.14 5.28 20.10
C MET A 955 14.10 5.48 21.62
N LYS A 956 14.93 6.41 22.14
CA LYS A 956 15.00 6.72 23.57
C LYS A 956 13.63 7.01 24.17
N GLY A 957 13.20 6.19 25.13
CA GLY A 957 11.92 6.33 25.83
C GLY A 957 10.69 5.81 25.08
N ALA A 958 10.86 5.21 23.90
CA ALA A 958 9.77 4.61 23.15
C ALA A 958 9.23 3.36 23.86
N LYS A 959 7.91 3.14 23.78
CA LYS A 959 7.24 1.93 24.31
C LYS A 959 7.27 0.76 23.33
N GLU A 960 7.45 1.05 22.05
CA GLU A 960 7.47 0.09 20.95
C GLU A 960 8.66 0.41 20.03
N GLY A 961 9.21 -0.61 19.39
CA GLY A 961 10.29 -0.48 18.42
C GLY A 961 9.79 -0.50 16.98
N ILE A 962 10.71 -0.26 16.06
CA ILE A 962 10.48 -0.39 14.62
C ILE A 962 11.41 -1.45 14.04
N VAL A 963 10.93 -2.21 13.05
CA VAL A 963 11.76 -3.17 12.30
C VAL A 963 12.68 -2.39 11.36
N VAL A 964 13.99 -2.59 11.47
CA VAL A 964 15.00 -1.92 10.63
C VAL A 964 15.77 -2.87 9.72
N ALA A 965 15.72 -4.18 9.99
CA ALA A 965 16.20 -5.21 9.08
C ALA A 965 15.40 -6.51 9.26
N GLY A 966 15.19 -7.26 8.18
CA GLY A 966 14.41 -8.50 8.20
C GLY A 966 12.93 -8.30 8.52
N GLY A 967 12.34 -9.23 9.29
CA GLY A 967 10.92 -9.16 9.72
C GLY A 967 9.89 -9.66 8.70
N ASN A 968 10.32 -10.12 7.52
CA ASN A 968 9.47 -10.73 6.50
C ASN A 968 9.43 -12.26 6.58
N GLY A 969 9.56 -12.80 7.79
CA GLY A 969 9.70 -14.23 8.07
C GLY A 969 11.13 -14.75 7.89
N LYS A 970 11.34 -15.99 8.36
CA LYS A 970 12.61 -16.70 8.24
C LYS A 970 12.90 -17.08 6.79
N GLY A 971 14.11 -16.79 6.31
CA GLY A 971 14.59 -17.28 5.02
C GLY A 971 15.85 -16.58 4.55
N ASN A 972 16.20 -16.76 3.27
CA ASN A 972 17.48 -16.31 2.69
C ASN A 972 17.35 -15.34 1.51
N ILE A 973 16.14 -14.88 1.19
CA ILE A 973 15.98 -13.77 0.23
C ILE A 973 16.41 -12.46 0.87
N LEU A 974 16.64 -11.41 0.06
CA LEU A 974 17.23 -10.15 0.53
C LEU A 974 16.35 -9.34 1.51
N THR A 975 15.09 -9.71 1.71
CA THR A 975 14.18 -9.09 2.69
C THR A 975 14.02 -9.92 3.97
N GLN A 976 14.62 -11.10 4.02
CA GLN A 976 14.50 -12.07 5.10
C GLN A 976 15.86 -12.28 5.78
N LEU A 977 15.78 -12.68 7.05
CA LEU A 977 16.92 -13.11 7.86
C LEU A 977 16.63 -14.51 8.40
N SER A 978 17.66 -15.17 8.91
CA SER A 978 17.58 -16.46 9.56
C SER A 978 18.51 -16.46 10.77
N ASN A 979 17.91 -16.27 11.95
CA ASN A 979 18.59 -16.21 13.24
C ASN A 979 19.71 -15.16 13.30
N PRO A 980 19.42 -13.85 13.10
CA PRO A 980 20.45 -12.82 13.16
C PRO A 980 21.08 -12.75 14.56
N GLN A 981 22.41 -12.79 14.63
CA GLN A 981 23.17 -12.91 15.89
C GLN A 981 24.06 -11.70 16.21
N GLY A 982 24.45 -10.93 15.19
CA GLY A 982 25.27 -9.73 15.30
C GLY A 982 24.63 -8.57 14.56
N ALA A 983 24.71 -7.37 15.13
CA ALA A 983 24.27 -6.15 14.47
C ALA A 983 25.15 -4.97 14.87
N ILE A 984 25.66 -4.23 13.88
CA ILE A 984 26.37 -2.95 14.07
C ILE A 984 25.78 -1.90 13.12
N VAL A 985 25.87 -0.63 13.48
CA VAL A 985 25.33 0.47 12.68
C VAL A 985 26.45 1.46 12.38
N ASP A 986 26.51 1.95 11.15
CA ASP A 986 27.47 3.00 10.79
C ASP A 986 26.94 4.40 11.14
N HIS A 987 27.77 5.43 10.94
CA HIS A 987 27.41 6.82 11.22
C HIS A 987 26.30 7.38 10.31
N LEU A 988 25.93 6.67 9.24
CA LEU A 988 24.81 7.02 8.36
C LEU A 988 23.52 6.29 8.73
N GLY A 989 23.53 5.48 9.78
CA GLY A 989 22.37 4.70 10.18
C GLY A 989 22.17 3.40 9.41
N ASN A 990 23.13 2.97 8.58
CA ASN A 990 23.03 1.68 7.88
C ASN A 990 23.30 0.53 8.85
N VAL A 991 22.43 -0.48 8.83
CA VAL A 991 22.47 -1.62 9.75
C VAL A 991 23.15 -2.81 9.08
N TYR A 992 24.25 -3.28 9.65
CA TYR A 992 24.98 -4.46 9.22
C TYR A 992 24.64 -5.63 10.14
N VAL A 993 24.19 -6.74 9.55
CA VAL A 993 23.62 -7.87 10.29
C VAL A 993 24.35 -9.15 9.93
N ALA A 994 24.80 -9.89 10.95
CA ALA A 994 25.28 -11.26 10.79
C ALA A 994 24.08 -12.20 10.71
N ASP A 995 23.75 -12.60 9.48
CA ASP A 995 22.65 -13.49 9.16
C ASP A 995 23.10 -14.94 9.35
N CYS A 996 23.19 -15.34 10.61
CA CYS A 996 23.96 -16.49 11.10
C CYS A 996 23.67 -17.78 10.34
N TYR A 997 22.40 -18.19 10.22
CA TYR A 997 22.06 -19.46 9.56
C TYR A 997 22.04 -19.39 8.04
N ASN A 998 22.27 -18.22 7.46
CA ASN A 998 22.46 -18.06 6.02
C ASN A 998 23.95 -17.85 5.66
N GLY A 999 24.87 -17.86 6.63
CA GLY A 999 26.31 -17.78 6.38
C GLY A 999 26.73 -16.51 5.64
N ARG A 1000 26.13 -15.35 5.97
CA ARG A 1000 26.37 -14.08 5.26
C ARG A 1000 26.27 -12.87 6.17
N ILE A 1001 26.94 -11.78 5.77
CA ILE A 1001 26.75 -10.46 6.37
C ILE A 1001 25.91 -9.62 5.42
N MET A 1002 24.85 -9.01 5.95
CA MET A 1002 23.90 -8.21 5.19
C MET A 1002 23.97 -6.75 5.63
N ARG A 1003 23.68 -5.81 4.74
CA ARG A 1003 23.53 -4.38 5.04
C ARG A 1003 22.12 -3.93 4.68
N TRP A 1004 21.47 -3.19 5.56
CA TRP A 1004 20.24 -2.45 5.31
C TRP A 1004 20.53 -0.97 5.42
N CYS A 1005 20.35 -0.23 4.33
CA CYS A 1005 20.40 1.22 4.38
C CYS A 1005 19.18 1.78 5.13
N GLU A 1006 19.33 2.94 5.77
CA GLU A 1006 18.23 3.52 6.55
C GLU A 1006 16.96 3.71 5.69
N GLY A 1007 15.83 3.20 6.19
CA GLY A 1007 14.55 3.26 5.48
C GLY A 1007 14.40 2.32 4.28
N SER A 1008 15.39 1.45 4.01
CA SER A 1008 15.30 0.38 3.02
C SER A 1008 14.44 -0.79 3.51
N TRP A 1009 13.63 -1.37 2.62
CA TRP A 1009 12.84 -2.57 2.90
C TRP A 1009 13.57 -3.87 2.52
N LYS A 1010 14.73 -3.80 1.86
CA LYS A 1010 15.58 -4.94 1.46
C LYS A 1010 17.04 -4.68 1.83
N GLY A 1011 17.78 -5.73 2.14
CA GLY A 1011 19.21 -5.67 2.40
C GLY A 1011 20.03 -6.01 1.15
N SER A 1012 21.34 -5.84 1.27
CA SER A 1012 22.34 -6.29 0.31
C SER A 1012 23.38 -7.15 1.01
N ILE A 1013 23.89 -8.19 0.33
CA ILE A 1013 24.99 -8.99 0.86
C ILE A 1013 26.26 -8.14 0.82
N VAL A 1014 26.96 -8.06 1.94
CA VAL A 1014 28.23 -7.36 2.09
C VAL A 1014 29.39 -8.29 1.76
N VAL A 1015 29.41 -9.43 2.43
CA VAL A 1015 30.36 -10.55 2.28
C VAL A 1015 29.66 -11.85 2.67
N GLY A 1016 30.12 -12.98 2.15
CA GLY A 1016 29.51 -14.29 2.43
C GLY A 1016 28.32 -14.63 1.54
N GLY A 1017 27.59 -15.69 1.89
CA GLY A 1017 26.42 -16.17 1.13
C GLY A 1017 26.75 -17.17 0.00
N ASN A 1018 28.03 -17.48 -0.22
CA ASN A 1018 28.53 -18.41 -1.22
C ASN A 1018 28.64 -19.86 -0.69
N GLN A 1019 27.60 -20.35 -0.01
CA GLN A 1019 27.54 -21.62 0.73
C GLN A 1019 28.30 -21.59 2.08
N GLU A 1020 27.88 -22.43 3.01
CA GLU A 1020 28.62 -22.66 4.26
C GLU A 1020 29.96 -23.33 3.97
N GLY A 1021 31.03 -22.82 4.58
CA GLY A 1021 32.36 -23.37 4.37
C GLY A 1021 33.47 -22.53 4.97
N ARG A 1022 34.71 -22.93 4.66
CA ARG A 1022 35.95 -22.38 5.22
C ARG A 1022 36.74 -21.51 4.24
N GLN A 1023 36.24 -21.31 3.02
CA GLN A 1023 36.92 -20.44 2.06
C GLN A 1023 36.93 -18.98 2.56
N PRO A 1024 37.82 -18.11 2.05
CA PRO A 1024 37.92 -16.71 2.47
C PRO A 1024 36.63 -15.89 2.30
N ASP A 1025 35.72 -16.31 1.42
CA ASP A 1025 34.44 -15.68 1.12
C ASP A 1025 33.23 -16.46 1.67
N GLN A 1026 33.48 -17.47 2.52
CA GLN A 1026 32.47 -18.33 3.13
C GLN A 1026 32.50 -18.22 4.66
N PHE A 1027 31.33 -18.43 5.27
CA PHE A 1027 31.18 -18.44 6.72
C PHE A 1027 30.43 -19.70 7.17
N ASP A 1028 30.65 -20.07 8.42
CA ASP A 1028 29.83 -21.00 9.18
C ASP A 1028 29.35 -20.31 10.46
N CYS A 1029 28.05 -20.00 10.51
CA CYS A 1029 27.40 -19.33 11.62
C CYS A 1029 28.10 -18.01 12.06
N PRO A 1030 28.21 -16.97 11.21
CA PRO A 1030 28.81 -15.71 11.60
C PRO A 1030 28.00 -15.04 12.73
N LYS A 1031 28.69 -14.48 13.72
CA LYS A 1031 28.06 -13.89 14.92
C LYS A 1031 28.49 -12.44 15.17
N GLY A 1032 29.52 -12.22 15.98
CA GLY A 1032 30.00 -10.87 16.31
C GLY A 1032 30.51 -10.11 15.09
N LEU A 1033 30.26 -8.81 15.07
CA LEU A 1033 30.72 -7.87 14.04
C LEU A 1033 31.37 -6.65 14.72
N SER A 1034 32.44 -6.12 14.11
CA SER A 1034 33.03 -4.85 14.52
C SER A 1034 33.67 -4.15 13.32
N PHE A 1035 33.73 -2.82 13.37
CA PHE A 1035 34.55 -2.02 12.46
C PHE A 1035 35.87 -1.61 13.14
N ASP A 1036 36.93 -1.41 12.36
CA ASP A 1036 38.06 -0.57 12.77
C ASP A 1036 37.85 0.89 12.35
N VAL A 1037 38.71 1.80 12.81
CA VAL A 1037 38.69 3.23 12.47
C VAL A 1037 38.91 3.49 10.97
N GLN A 1038 39.46 2.53 10.22
CA GLN A 1038 39.54 2.60 8.76
C GLN A 1038 38.26 2.08 8.08
N GLY A 1039 37.30 1.54 8.83
CA GLY A 1039 36.05 0.96 8.34
C GLY A 1039 36.17 -0.46 7.78
N ASN A 1040 37.27 -1.16 8.04
CA ASN A 1040 37.37 -2.58 7.70
C ASN A 1040 36.41 -3.38 8.60
N LEU A 1041 35.78 -4.40 8.02
CA LEU A 1041 34.80 -5.24 8.71
C LEU A 1041 35.48 -6.46 9.31
N TYR A 1042 35.27 -6.67 10.60
CA TYR A 1042 35.71 -7.87 11.33
C TYR A 1042 34.50 -8.74 11.63
N VAL A 1043 34.60 -10.02 11.26
CA VAL A 1043 33.52 -10.99 11.41
C VAL A 1043 34.01 -12.16 12.25
N VAL A 1044 33.25 -12.48 13.30
CA VAL A 1044 33.43 -13.72 14.07
C VAL A 1044 32.78 -14.86 13.31
N ASP A 1045 33.60 -15.67 12.64
CA ASP A 1045 33.17 -16.85 11.90
C ASP A 1045 33.14 -18.06 12.85
N CYS A 1046 32.06 -18.11 13.64
CA CYS A 1046 31.96 -18.89 14.88
C CYS A 1046 32.19 -20.39 14.66
N GLY A 1047 31.52 -21.01 13.68
CA GLY A 1047 31.62 -22.44 13.42
C GLY A 1047 33.00 -22.85 12.89
N ASN A 1048 33.68 -21.93 12.22
CA ASN A 1048 35.04 -22.15 11.72
C ASN A 1048 36.14 -21.85 12.75
N GLY A 1049 35.82 -21.30 13.93
CA GLY A 1049 36.82 -21.02 14.97
C GLY A 1049 37.84 -19.96 14.54
N ARG A 1050 37.39 -18.90 13.85
CA ARG A 1050 38.29 -17.86 13.34
C ARG A 1050 37.64 -16.47 13.32
N ILE A 1051 38.48 -15.45 13.22
CA ILE A 1051 38.08 -14.07 12.93
C ILE A 1051 38.56 -13.71 11.52
N GLN A 1052 37.63 -13.23 10.69
CA GLN A 1052 37.94 -12.75 9.35
C GLN A 1052 37.89 -11.22 9.30
N LYS A 1053 38.95 -10.61 8.74
CA LYS A 1053 38.99 -9.19 8.39
C LYS A 1053 38.72 -9.03 6.91
N PHE A 1054 37.78 -8.17 6.57
CA PHE A 1054 37.53 -7.74 5.21
C PHE A 1054 37.99 -6.29 5.10
N GLU A 1055 38.94 -6.05 4.22
CA GLU A 1055 39.44 -4.71 3.97
C GLU A 1055 38.50 -3.95 3.06
N ILE A 1056 38.40 -2.64 3.25
CA ILE A 1056 37.75 -1.77 2.28
C ILE A 1056 38.46 -1.88 0.93
N ASP A 1057 37.70 -2.03 -0.15
CA ASP A 1057 38.22 -1.99 -1.51
C ASP A 1057 38.41 -0.53 -1.94
N LEU A 1058 39.61 -0.01 -1.63
CA LEU A 1058 40.06 1.35 -1.98
C LEU A 1058 40.11 1.61 -3.51
N TYR A 1059 40.19 0.55 -4.34
CA TYR A 1059 40.33 0.68 -5.79
C TYR A 1059 38.98 0.83 -6.52
N GLN A 1060 37.89 0.31 -5.94
CA GLN A 1060 36.53 0.62 -6.42
C GLN A 1060 36.02 1.97 -5.89
N THR A 1061 36.44 2.37 -4.68
CA THR A 1061 36.06 3.67 -4.08
C THR A 1061 36.74 4.88 -4.73
N CYS A 1062 37.91 4.71 -5.36
CA CYS A 1062 38.59 5.78 -6.12
C CYS A 1062 38.24 5.82 -7.62
N ARG A 1063 37.27 5.02 -8.09
CA ARG A 1063 36.80 5.01 -9.49
C ARG A 1063 35.39 5.59 -9.63
N PHE A 1064 35.12 6.70 -8.94
CA PHE A 1064 33.96 7.56 -9.21
C PHE A 1064 34.37 9.02 -9.23
#